data_AF-A0A8C0C4E6-F1
#
_entry.id   AF-A0A8C0C4E6-F1
#
_cell.length_a   1.000
_cell.length_b   1.000
_cell.length_c   1.000
_cell.angle_alpha   90.00
_cell.angle_beta   90.00
_cell.angle_gamma   90.00
#
_symmetry.space_group_name_H-M   'P 1'
#
loop_
_entity.id
_entity.type
_entity.pdbx_description
1 polymer ?
#
loop_
_entity_poly.entity_id
_entity_poly.type
_entity_poly.pdbx_seq_one_letter_code
_entity_poly.pdbx_strand_id
1 'polypeptide(L)'
;MLLQKHLTSILISLRRLHLHSNLLVTVPASLASLPNLSRLDLQNNCLRTVPPEIQTSPFVRLQGNPLGETEPSPQAGLRRLFLASGEDSFTVTSEGCKVVLACGIHFYFPPGTASDPLRIYFRTLAPDPQWVKLRHHDVLLSTVLELQPHGVKFQQEVQIWLPYASPQTLHQREVVVRTFSGQSWSDLRTRHVAHCSVLHFSWFLVVSRLVQNECKVPTEGTLLFSSVDPNIKVTFPPGVTEETRSVKLQEITADAGCRASPLLCLSQDSLVDFLRPVRIQLPLPPGITGLNLDRSRLHLLHGDLEGQTWDDITSQVVLEFTHLYAVFEAGSLLFLNSLSARYWLWYTTKTYIGGIAKKVYERLRMYQVNFIALQRKKDPEQVLLQCVPKHKVDPVLKKLQDRYRGPEPSDMVEMFEGEQFFAAFERGICIDTDRPDCVDGRLLFIFYSHLKNMKEIYVSFYRGAVPESIPEDASRRRKGPDSLWLATLPIKLPRLKPRWAENPGPLNGFSFPPLNLGNAETGYLTQANLLSIARRMGADWQTIGLNLGLTYQQIEEDLDKQILDMLFSWAQQNSEDPDCVNKLITAMKESGRQDIADEVETIIELGRQKYRESIRRVGLEQESIPSSPKQNLSIGGEKRRN
;
A
#
# COMPACT_ATOMS: atom_id res chain seq x y z
N MET A 1 6.06 -31.12 5.56
CA MET A 1 7.50 -30.73 5.61
C MET A 1 7.79 -29.29 5.15
N LEU A 2 6.99 -28.64 4.30
CA LEU A 2 7.32 -27.30 3.78
C LEU A 2 7.03 -26.11 4.73
N LEU A 3 6.12 -26.26 5.69
CA LEU A 3 5.84 -25.24 6.73
C LEU A 3 6.92 -25.16 7.84
N GLN A 4 7.65 -26.24 8.10
CA GLN A 4 8.77 -26.27 9.06
C GLN A 4 9.94 -25.34 8.63
N LYS A 5 10.11 -25.13 7.32
CA LYS A 5 11.18 -24.28 6.77
C LYS A 5 10.90 -22.78 6.86
N HIS A 6 9.64 -22.35 7.01
CA HIS A 6 9.31 -20.94 6.85
C HIS A 6 9.54 -20.12 8.13
N LEU A 7 9.09 -20.61 9.29
CA LEU A 7 9.35 -19.98 10.60
C LEU A 7 10.86 -19.91 10.92
N THR A 8 11.61 -20.94 10.56
CA THR A 8 13.08 -21.01 10.73
C THR A 8 13.82 -20.05 9.81
N SER A 9 13.28 -19.71 8.63
CA SER A 9 13.87 -18.74 7.71
C SER A 9 13.61 -17.27 8.06
N ILE A 10 12.57 -16.98 8.85
CA ILE A 10 12.14 -15.59 9.15
C ILE A 10 12.65 -15.12 10.52
N LEU A 11 12.68 -16.01 11.53
CA LEU A 11 13.08 -15.70 12.91
C LEU A 11 14.51 -16.17 13.23
N ILE A 12 15.41 -16.05 12.26
CA ILE A 12 16.80 -16.54 12.35
C ILE A 12 17.58 -15.94 13.53
N SER A 13 17.25 -14.73 13.99
CA SER A 13 17.98 -14.06 15.08
C SER A 13 17.33 -14.21 16.46
N LEU A 14 16.20 -14.93 16.57
CA LEU A 14 15.45 -15.03 17.81
C LEU A 14 16.20 -15.90 18.83
N ARG A 15 16.69 -15.29 19.92
CA ARG A 15 17.46 -15.98 20.96
C ARG A 15 16.66 -16.38 22.20
N ARG A 16 15.66 -15.58 22.56
CA ARG A 16 14.80 -15.81 23.72
C ARG A 16 13.36 -15.48 23.36
N LEU A 17 12.43 -16.35 23.69
CA LEU A 17 11.00 -16.18 23.48
C LEU A 17 10.27 -16.39 24.80
N HIS A 18 9.63 -15.33 25.32
CA HIS A 18 8.89 -15.36 26.58
C HIS A 18 7.39 -15.31 26.29
N LEU A 19 6.71 -16.40 26.62
CA LEU A 19 5.27 -16.61 26.43
C LEU A 19 4.60 -17.08 27.73
N HIS A 20 5.27 -16.95 28.87
CA HIS A 20 4.74 -17.38 30.16
C HIS A 20 3.52 -16.57 30.59
N SER A 21 2.67 -17.13 31.46
CA SER A 21 1.48 -16.47 32.03
C SER A 21 0.47 -16.00 30.99
N ASN A 22 0.28 -16.80 29.94
CA ASN A 22 -0.76 -16.58 28.94
C ASN A 22 -1.82 -17.70 29.02
N LEU A 23 -2.78 -17.69 28.11
CA LEU A 23 -3.83 -18.71 28.01
C LEU A 23 -3.61 -19.64 26.80
N LEU A 24 -2.34 -19.92 26.47
CA LEU A 24 -2.00 -20.74 25.32
C LEU A 24 -2.40 -22.19 25.57
N VAL A 25 -3.12 -22.79 24.62
CA VAL A 25 -3.59 -24.18 24.70
C VAL A 25 -2.73 -25.13 23.86
N THR A 26 -2.08 -24.62 22.81
CA THR A 26 -1.15 -25.37 21.96
C THR A 26 0.02 -24.48 21.50
N VAL A 27 1.10 -25.11 21.07
CA VAL A 27 2.27 -24.45 20.48
C VAL A 27 2.76 -25.23 19.24
N PRO A 28 3.21 -24.55 18.18
CA PRO A 28 3.66 -25.22 16.96
C PRO A 28 5.06 -25.83 17.11
N ALA A 29 5.27 -27.03 16.55
CA ALA A 29 6.55 -27.77 16.63
C ALA A 29 7.75 -27.00 16.10
N SER A 30 7.51 -26.08 15.15
CA SER A 30 8.53 -25.25 14.52
C SER A 30 9.26 -24.29 15.48
N LEU A 31 8.72 -24.03 16.69
CA LEU A 31 9.41 -23.26 17.72
C LEU A 31 10.65 -23.98 18.26
N ALA A 32 10.64 -25.32 18.30
CA ALA A 32 11.80 -26.12 18.70
C ALA A 32 12.90 -26.11 17.63
N SER A 33 12.56 -25.88 16.36
CA SER A 33 13.50 -25.91 15.23
C SER A 33 14.17 -24.55 14.92
N LEU A 34 13.94 -23.52 15.72
CA LEU A 34 14.52 -22.18 15.48
C LEU A 34 16.04 -22.18 15.73
N PRO A 35 16.87 -21.77 14.74
CA PRO A 35 18.30 -22.07 14.72
C PRO A 35 19.13 -21.40 15.82
N ASN A 36 18.64 -20.30 16.40
CA ASN A 36 19.36 -19.53 17.43
C ASN A 36 18.59 -19.43 18.75
N LEU A 37 17.49 -20.15 18.93
CA LEU A 37 16.66 -20.05 20.12
C LEU A 37 17.33 -20.77 21.29
N SER A 38 17.72 -20.00 22.30
CA SER A 38 18.39 -20.47 23.52
C SER A 38 17.48 -20.54 24.75
N ARG A 39 16.27 -19.96 24.66
CA ARG A 39 15.27 -20.01 25.74
C ARG A 39 13.86 -19.84 25.20
N LEU A 40 12.97 -20.76 25.56
CA LEU A 40 11.54 -20.72 25.28
C LEU A 40 10.77 -20.84 26.61
N ASP A 41 10.16 -19.75 27.05
CA ASP A 41 9.42 -19.72 28.31
C ASP A 41 7.91 -19.85 28.05
N LEU A 42 7.33 -21.01 28.36
CA LEU A 42 5.92 -21.35 28.17
C LEU A 42 5.21 -21.61 29.51
N GLN A 43 5.81 -21.20 30.63
CA GLN A 43 5.28 -21.48 31.97
C GLN A 43 3.90 -20.86 32.18
N ASN A 44 3.07 -21.46 33.04
CA ASN A 44 1.76 -20.92 33.42
C ASN A 44 0.86 -20.61 32.20
N ASN A 45 0.68 -21.61 31.34
CA ASN A 45 -0.27 -21.58 30.23
C ASN A 45 -1.29 -22.71 30.40
N CYS A 46 -2.16 -22.92 29.41
CA CYS A 46 -3.15 -23.99 29.39
C CYS A 46 -2.75 -25.14 28.44
N LEU A 47 -1.45 -25.39 28.26
CA LEU A 47 -0.94 -26.42 27.34
C LEU A 47 -1.25 -27.81 27.90
N ARG A 48 -2.12 -28.56 27.23
CA ARG A 48 -2.45 -29.96 27.59
C ARG A 48 -1.55 -30.97 26.89
N THR A 49 -1.13 -30.63 25.67
CA THR A 49 -0.16 -31.38 24.89
C THR A 49 0.83 -30.40 24.25
N VAL A 50 2.05 -30.88 24.03
CA VAL A 50 3.09 -30.18 23.29
C VAL A 50 3.69 -31.12 22.25
N PRO A 51 4.15 -30.61 21.10
CA PRO A 51 4.88 -31.41 20.13
C PRO A 51 6.10 -32.13 20.75
N PRO A 52 6.44 -33.36 20.31
CA PRO A 52 7.56 -34.13 20.85
C PRO A 52 8.89 -33.36 20.82
N GLU A 53 9.08 -32.54 19.78
CA GLU A 53 10.28 -31.72 19.58
C GLU A 53 10.43 -30.63 20.65
N ILE A 54 9.32 -30.10 21.15
CA ILE A 54 9.30 -29.09 22.23
C ILE A 54 9.46 -29.76 23.59
N GLN A 55 8.87 -30.95 23.76
CA GLN A 55 8.93 -31.72 25.01
C GLN A 55 10.35 -32.18 25.34
N THR A 56 11.15 -32.48 24.32
CA THR A 56 12.52 -33.00 24.44
C THR A 56 13.60 -31.91 24.43
N SER A 57 13.23 -30.65 24.18
CA SER A 57 14.18 -29.54 24.05
C SER A 57 14.62 -28.97 25.41
N PRO A 58 15.94 -28.90 25.70
CA PRO A 58 16.46 -28.52 27.03
C PRO A 58 16.29 -27.03 27.38
N PHE A 59 16.00 -26.18 26.38
CA PHE A 59 15.84 -24.73 26.55
C PHE A 59 14.39 -24.29 26.79
N VAL A 60 13.44 -25.23 26.90
CA VAL A 60 12.01 -24.96 27.06
C VAL A 60 11.59 -25.06 28.53
N ARG A 61 10.77 -24.11 29.00
CA ARG A 61 10.15 -24.16 30.33
C ARG A 61 8.64 -24.34 30.19
N LEU A 62 8.12 -25.45 30.70
CA LEU A 62 6.69 -25.83 30.59
C LEU A 62 5.94 -25.89 31.92
N GLN A 63 6.59 -25.53 33.04
CA GLN A 63 5.99 -25.62 34.38
C GLN A 63 4.69 -24.81 34.50
N GLY A 64 3.70 -25.32 35.25
CA GLY A 64 2.42 -24.64 35.43
C GLY A 64 1.44 -24.79 34.25
N ASN A 65 1.62 -25.82 33.42
CA ASN A 65 0.67 -26.23 32.38
C ASN A 65 0.02 -27.58 32.73
N PRO A 66 -1.25 -27.83 32.39
CA PRO A 66 -1.97 -29.09 32.63
C PRO A 66 -1.54 -30.20 31.63
N LEU A 67 -0.25 -30.47 31.52
CA LEU A 67 0.31 -31.43 30.55
C LEU A 67 -0.06 -32.86 30.91
N GLY A 68 -0.68 -33.59 29.98
CA GLY A 68 -1.06 -35.00 30.16
C GLY A 68 -2.38 -35.21 30.90
N GLU A 69 -3.09 -34.14 31.31
CA GLU A 69 -4.45 -34.24 31.81
C GLU A 69 -5.43 -34.46 30.64
N THR A 70 -6.18 -35.56 30.66
CA THR A 70 -7.30 -35.79 29.74
C THR A 70 -8.42 -34.80 30.04
N GLU A 71 -8.99 -34.20 28.99
CA GLU A 71 -10.18 -33.34 29.07
C GLU A 71 -11.21 -33.92 30.05
N PRO A 72 -11.73 -33.17 31.05
CA PRO A 72 -13.03 -33.51 31.60
C PRO A 72 -14.01 -33.53 30.41
N SER A 73 -14.86 -34.55 30.35
CA SER A 73 -15.80 -34.82 29.25
C SER A 73 -16.37 -33.54 28.61
N PRO A 74 -16.47 -33.49 27.27
CA PRO A 74 -16.81 -32.25 26.58
C PRO A 74 -18.24 -31.83 26.95
N GLN A 75 -18.36 -30.78 27.76
CA GLN A 75 -19.53 -29.92 27.67
C GLN A 75 -19.47 -29.25 26.29
N ALA A 76 -20.11 -29.87 25.29
CA ALA A 76 -20.45 -29.31 23.96
C ALA A 76 -19.57 -28.13 23.49
N GLY A 77 -18.27 -28.35 23.37
CA GLY A 77 -17.31 -27.29 23.02
C GLY A 77 -17.13 -27.19 21.50
N LEU A 78 -17.37 -26.03 20.92
CA LEU A 78 -17.17 -25.78 19.48
C LEU A 78 -15.74 -26.14 19.00
N ARG A 79 -15.66 -26.80 17.84
CA ARG A 79 -14.42 -27.19 17.16
C ARG A 79 -13.54 -25.97 16.86
N ARG A 80 -12.26 -26.00 17.25
CA ARG A 80 -11.25 -24.99 16.93
C ARG A 80 -10.37 -25.44 15.75
N LEU A 81 -10.24 -24.59 14.73
CA LEU A 81 -9.47 -24.80 13.51
C LEU A 81 -8.38 -23.72 13.41
N PHE A 82 -7.15 -24.14 13.09
CA PHE A 82 -6.02 -23.25 12.84
C PHE A 82 -5.55 -23.49 11.40
N LEU A 83 -5.63 -22.46 10.56
CA LEU A 83 -5.24 -22.55 9.16
C LEU A 83 -3.80 -22.09 8.97
N ALA A 84 -3.05 -22.85 8.18
CA ALA A 84 -1.64 -22.59 7.91
C ALA A 84 -1.46 -21.50 6.85
N SER A 85 -0.26 -20.90 6.80
CA SER A 85 0.10 -19.94 5.75
C SER A 85 0.11 -20.63 4.39
N GLY A 86 -0.86 -20.31 3.54
CA GLY A 86 -1.03 -20.89 2.20
C GLY A 86 -2.39 -21.56 1.95
N GLU A 87 -3.16 -21.81 3.01
CA GLU A 87 -4.56 -22.20 2.88
C GLU A 87 -5.42 -20.95 2.63
N ASP A 88 -6.41 -21.06 1.75
CA ASP A 88 -7.32 -19.99 1.35
C ASP A 88 -8.79 -20.31 1.65
N SER A 89 -9.06 -21.49 2.22
CA SER A 89 -10.41 -21.97 2.45
C SER A 89 -10.54 -22.94 3.62
N PHE A 90 -11.74 -23.01 4.19
CA PHE A 90 -12.12 -23.96 5.24
C PHE A 90 -13.61 -24.30 5.16
N THR A 91 -14.01 -25.40 5.79
CA THR A 91 -15.42 -25.85 5.81
C THR A 91 -16.03 -25.62 7.19
N VAL A 92 -17.24 -25.05 7.20
CA VAL A 92 -18.07 -24.84 8.39
C VAL A 92 -19.25 -25.82 8.34
N THR A 93 -19.50 -26.53 9.44
CA THR A 93 -20.62 -27.46 9.60
C THR A 93 -21.68 -26.89 10.55
N SER A 94 -22.81 -27.58 10.69
CA SER A 94 -23.92 -27.19 11.58
C SER A 94 -23.56 -27.15 13.07
N GLU A 95 -22.49 -27.82 13.48
CA GLU A 95 -21.96 -27.76 14.86
C GLU A 95 -21.31 -26.41 15.21
N GLY A 96 -20.99 -25.60 14.19
CA GLY A 96 -20.23 -24.36 14.36
C GLY A 96 -18.73 -24.61 14.58
N CYS A 97 -17.92 -23.56 14.45
CA CYS A 97 -16.49 -23.64 14.71
C CYS A 97 -15.86 -22.29 15.07
N LYS A 98 -14.64 -22.34 15.62
CA LYS A 98 -13.74 -21.19 15.78
C LYS A 98 -12.57 -21.37 14.82
N VAL A 99 -12.28 -20.37 13.99
CA VAL A 99 -11.21 -20.45 12.98
C VAL A 99 -10.20 -19.34 13.24
N VAL A 100 -8.92 -19.68 13.22
CA VAL A 100 -7.83 -18.71 13.34
C VAL A 100 -6.92 -18.83 12.12
N LEU A 101 -6.78 -17.74 11.38
CA LEU A 101 -5.92 -17.66 10.21
C LEU A 101 -4.49 -17.32 10.60
N ALA A 102 -3.52 -17.79 9.81
CA ALA A 102 -2.11 -17.43 9.97
C ALA A 102 -1.85 -15.91 9.90
N CYS A 103 -2.72 -15.15 9.22
CA CYS A 103 -2.65 -13.68 9.15
C CYS A 103 -3.20 -12.97 10.40
N GLY A 104 -3.66 -13.70 11.42
CA GLY A 104 -4.16 -13.14 12.69
C GLY A 104 -5.65 -12.78 12.68
N ILE A 105 -6.40 -13.18 11.66
CA ILE A 105 -7.86 -13.02 11.61
C ILE A 105 -8.51 -14.18 12.36
N HIS A 106 -9.53 -13.86 13.15
CA HIS A 106 -10.30 -14.87 13.89
C HIS A 106 -11.77 -14.85 13.47
N PHE A 107 -12.38 -16.03 13.46
CA PHE A 107 -13.79 -16.22 13.22
C PHE A 107 -14.41 -17.05 14.33
N TYR A 108 -15.67 -16.74 14.62
CA TYR A 108 -16.53 -17.58 15.44
C TYR A 108 -17.86 -17.77 14.73
N PHE A 109 -18.13 -19.03 14.40
CA PHE A 109 -19.37 -19.51 13.82
C PHE A 109 -20.16 -20.23 14.92
N PRO A 110 -21.25 -19.63 15.44
CA PRO A 110 -22.13 -20.31 16.38
C PRO A 110 -22.69 -21.64 15.82
N PRO A 111 -23.09 -22.59 16.67
CA PRO A 111 -23.84 -23.76 16.21
C PRO A 111 -25.14 -23.33 15.52
N GLY A 112 -25.52 -24.03 14.45
CA GLY A 112 -26.68 -23.68 13.63
C GLY A 112 -26.44 -22.54 12.63
N THR A 113 -25.20 -22.09 12.41
CA THR A 113 -24.90 -21.03 11.42
C THR A 113 -25.22 -21.47 9.99
N ALA A 114 -24.92 -22.73 9.65
CA ALA A 114 -25.18 -23.34 8.35
C ALA A 114 -25.80 -24.73 8.54
N SER A 115 -26.88 -25.04 7.83
CA SER A 115 -27.51 -26.37 7.88
C SER A 115 -26.64 -27.43 7.21
N ASP A 116 -26.09 -27.08 6.04
CA ASP A 116 -25.21 -27.94 5.25
C ASP A 116 -23.75 -27.49 5.35
N PRO A 117 -22.77 -28.41 5.20
CA PRO A 117 -21.36 -28.05 5.16
C PRO A 117 -21.07 -26.99 4.10
N LEU A 118 -20.63 -25.81 4.54
CA LEU A 118 -20.36 -24.68 3.67
C LEU A 118 -18.85 -24.42 3.60
N ARG A 119 -18.31 -24.37 2.39
CA ARG A 119 -16.90 -24.02 2.16
C ARG A 119 -16.75 -22.50 2.05
N ILE A 120 -15.97 -21.94 2.97
CA ILE A 120 -15.63 -20.52 3.03
C ILE A 120 -14.27 -20.31 2.38
N TYR A 121 -14.17 -19.32 1.49
CA TYR A 121 -12.90 -18.87 0.93
C TYR A 121 -12.57 -17.48 1.47
N PHE A 122 -11.28 -17.20 1.66
CA PHE A 122 -10.81 -15.91 2.11
C PHE A 122 -9.59 -15.47 1.34
N ARG A 123 -9.49 -14.16 1.05
CA ARG A 123 -8.28 -13.56 0.47
C ARG A 123 -8.03 -12.18 1.05
N THR A 124 -6.75 -11.85 1.20
CA THR A 124 -6.31 -10.52 1.60
C THR A 124 -5.81 -9.75 0.38
N LEU A 125 -6.39 -8.59 0.11
CA LEU A 125 -6.13 -7.75 -1.04
C LEU A 125 -5.48 -6.43 -0.61
N ALA A 126 -4.61 -5.91 -1.47
CA ALA A 126 -4.12 -4.54 -1.32
C ALA A 126 -5.30 -3.54 -1.50
N PRO A 127 -5.35 -2.46 -0.72
CA PRO A 127 -6.40 -1.47 -0.82
C PRO A 127 -6.24 -0.60 -2.07
N ASP A 128 -7.24 -0.64 -2.94
CA ASP A 128 -7.27 0.12 -4.18
C ASP A 128 -8.34 1.24 -4.10
N PRO A 129 -7.94 2.52 -4.31
CA PRO A 129 -8.83 3.67 -4.25
C PRO A 129 -10.06 3.61 -5.17
N GLN A 130 -10.03 2.82 -6.26
CA GLN A 130 -11.16 2.71 -7.18
C GLN A 130 -12.43 2.23 -6.47
N TRP A 131 -12.27 1.33 -5.51
CA TRP A 131 -13.38 0.77 -4.75
C TRP A 131 -13.23 0.98 -3.25
N VAL A 132 -12.05 1.19 -2.68
CA VAL A 132 -11.88 1.60 -1.27
C VAL A 132 -12.18 3.10 -1.14
N LYS A 133 -13.42 3.42 -0.77
CA LYS A 133 -13.85 4.82 -0.53
C LYS A 133 -13.64 5.21 0.93
N LEU A 134 -12.72 6.15 1.15
CA LEU A 134 -12.47 6.78 2.46
C LEU A 134 -13.15 8.16 2.51
N ARG A 135 -13.74 8.51 3.66
CA ARG A 135 -14.23 9.87 3.90
C ARG A 135 -13.09 10.80 4.25
N HIS A 136 -13.36 12.10 4.24
CA HIS A 136 -12.44 13.11 4.79
C HIS A 136 -12.03 12.72 6.22
N HIS A 137 -10.71 12.70 6.47
CA HIS A 137 -10.08 12.31 7.74
C HIS A 137 -10.22 10.82 8.15
N ASP A 138 -10.81 9.95 7.34
CA ASP A 138 -10.71 8.49 7.56
C ASP A 138 -9.25 8.05 7.35
N VAL A 139 -8.81 7.05 8.12
CA VAL A 139 -7.46 6.47 8.06
C VAL A 139 -7.57 4.97 7.92
N LEU A 140 -6.87 4.38 6.94
CA LEU A 140 -6.95 2.95 6.69
C LEU A 140 -5.97 2.20 7.61
N LEU A 141 -6.46 1.23 8.38
CA LEU A 141 -5.67 0.50 9.38
C LEU A 141 -5.37 -0.95 9.00
N SER A 142 -6.05 -1.50 7.99
CA SER A 142 -5.85 -2.88 7.52
C SER A 142 -5.85 -2.96 6.00
N THR A 143 -5.33 -4.07 5.48
CA THR A 143 -5.63 -4.54 4.13
C THR A 143 -7.11 -4.93 4.01
N VAL A 144 -7.57 -5.16 2.77
CA VAL A 144 -8.95 -5.60 2.54
C VAL A 144 -9.02 -7.12 2.67
N LEU A 145 -9.96 -7.60 3.48
CA LEU A 145 -10.34 -9.01 3.54
C LEU A 145 -11.57 -9.23 2.67
N GLU A 146 -11.50 -10.12 1.70
CA GLU A 146 -12.68 -10.66 1.05
C GLU A 146 -13.00 -12.05 1.62
N LEU A 147 -14.29 -12.27 1.91
CA LEU A 147 -14.83 -13.56 2.33
C LEU A 147 -15.91 -14.01 1.36
N GLN A 148 -15.84 -15.27 0.93
CA GLN A 148 -16.80 -15.89 0.02
C GLN A 148 -17.40 -17.15 0.68
N PRO A 149 -18.62 -17.57 0.30
CA PRO A 149 -19.43 -17.07 -0.83
C PRO A 149 -20.19 -15.77 -0.52
N HIS A 150 -20.26 -14.87 -1.51
CA HIS A 150 -21.11 -13.68 -1.43
C HIS A 150 -22.59 -14.04 -1.58
N GLY A 151 -23.46 -13.26 -0.96
CA GLY A 151 -24.92 -13.41 -1.08
C GLY A 151 -25.55 -14.53 -0.26
N VAL A 152 -24.74 -15.42 0.34
CA VAL A 152 -25.23 -16.43 1.29
C VAL A 152 -25.52 -15.77 2.63
N LYS A 153 -26.76 -15.91 3.12
CA LYS A 153 -27.17 -15.46 4.45
C LYS A 153 -27.08 -16.60 5.45
N PHE A 154 -26.40 -16.33 6.55
CA PHE A 154 -26.31 -17.23 7.70
C PHE A 154 -27.57 -17.15 8.56
N GLN A 155 -27.90 -18.26 9.22
CA GLN A 155 -29.00 -18.31 10.19
C GLN A 155 -28.63 -17.65 11.53
N GLN A 156 -27.33 -17.52 11.80
CA GLN A 156 -26.78 -16.90 13.01
C GLN A 156 -25.68 -15.89 12.63
N GLU A 157 -25.48 -14.89 13.47
CA GLU A 157 -24.42 -13.89 13.27
C GLU A 157 -23.03 -14.50 13.48
N VAL A 158 -22.21 -14.44 12.43
CA VAL A 158 -20.80 -14.82 12.49
C VAL A 158 -20.00 -13.66 13.06
N GLN A 159 -19.16 -13.93 14.05
CA GLN A 159 -18.27 -12.93 14.62
C GLN A 159 -16.90 -12.98 13.93
N ILE A 160 -16.36 -11.81 13.58
CA ILE A 160 -15.09 -11.65 12.89
C ILE A 160 -14.20 -10.68 13.67
N TRP A 161 -12.94 -11.06 13.90
CA TRP A 161 -11.91 -10.18 14.46
C TRP A 161 -10.83 -9.94 13.42
N LEU A 162 -10.61 -8.67 13.11
CA LEU A 162 -9.64 -8.21 12.10
C LEU A 162 -8.40 -7.62 12.79
N PRO A 163 -7.19 -8.07 12.45
CA PRO A 163 -5.98 -7.40 12.90
C PRO A 163 -5.83 -6.08 12.17
N TYR A 164 -5.33 -5.07 12.88
CA TYR A 164 -5.12 -3.75 12.31
C TYR A 164 -3.90 -3.07 12.93
N ALA A 165 -3.33 -2.13 12.21
CA ALA A 165 -2.24 -1.30 12.70
C ALA A 165 -2.78 -0.32 13.75
N SER A 166 -2.54 -0.61 15.04
CA SER A 166 -3.00 0.24 16.13
C SER A 166 -2.38 1.64 16.03
N PRO A 167 -3.19 2.72 15.98
CA PRO A 167 -2.66 4.07 16.10
C PRO A 167 -2.22 4.30 17.55
N GLN A 168 -1.02 4.86 17.73
CA GLN A 168 -0.35 4.92 19.03
C GLN A 168 -1.11 5.70 20.11
N THR A 169 -2.15 6.44 19.76
CA THR A 169 -3.28 6.77 20.63
C THR A 169 -4.52 7.06 19.77
N LEU A 170 -5.68 6.46 20.08
CA LEU A 170 -6.98 6.75 19.43
C LEU A 170 -7.66 8.01 20.01
N HIS A 171 -6.91 9.03 20.42
CA HIS A 171 -7.54 10.23 20.93
C HIS A 171 -8.48 10.79 19.84
N GLN A 172 -9.77 10.96 20.18
CA GLN A 172 -10.81 11.52 19.32
C GLN A 172 -11.18 10.70 18.08
N ARG A 173 -10.66 9.47 17.98
CA ARG A 173 -10.91 8.57 16.86
C ARG A 173 -11.47 7.24 17.35
N GLU A 174 -12.36 6.66 16.56
CA GLU A 174 -12.88 5.32 16.78
C GLU A 174 -12.47 4.39 15.64
N VAL A 175 -12.40 3.11 15.94
CA VAL A 175 -12.12 2.06 14.96
C VAL A 175 -13.46 1.49 14.51
N VAL A 176 -13.66 1.38 13.20
CA VAL A 176 -14.83 0.74 12.61
C VAL A 176 -14.41 -0.30 11.59
N VAL A 177 -15.20 -1.37 11.48
CA VAL A 177 -15.09 -2.31 10.38
C VAL A 177 -16.04 -1.82 9.30
N ARG A 178 -15.52 -1.51 8.12
CA ARG A 178 -16.32 -1.09 6.97
C ARG A 178 -16.55 -2.30 6.06
N THR A 179 -17.78 -2.45 5.58
CA THR A 179 -18.21 -3.56 4.72
C THR A 179 -18.80 -3.07 3.41
N PHE A 180 -18.55 -3.80 2.31
CA PHE A 180 -19.07 -3.48 0.98
C PHE A 180 -20.18 -4.45 0.61
N SER A 181 -21.39 -3.94 0.40
CA SER A 181 -22.57 -4.76 0.06
C SER A 181 -22.62 -5.22 -1.41
N GLY A 182 -21.61 -4.86 -2.22
CA GLY A 182 -21.65 -4.98 -3.68
C GLY A 182 -22.13 -3.70 -4.39
N GLN A 183 -22.81 -2.80 -3.68
CA GLN A 183 -23.29 -1.52 -4.22
C GLN A 183 -22.71 -0.31 -3.45
N SER A 184 -22.64 -0.40 -2.13
CA SER A 184 -22.19 0.69 -1.28
C SER A 184 -21.41 0.20 -0.06
N TRP A 185 -20.57 1.08 0.47
CA TRP A 185 -19.86 0.84 1.72
C TRP A 185 -20.68 1.33 2.91
N SER A 186 -20.68 0.55 3.99
CA SER A 186 -21.28 0.93 5.27
C SER A 186 -20.36 0.57 6.44
N ASP A 187 -20.48 1.31 7.53
CA ASP A 187 -19.70 1.07 8.74
C ASP A 187 -20.48 0.12 9.68
N LEU A 188 -19.84 -0.97 10.08
CA LEU A 188 -20.33 -1.89 11.11
C LEU A 188 -19.95 -1.38 12.50
N ARG A 189 -20.84 -1.58 13.47
CA ARG A 189 -20.57 -1.24 14.87
C ARG A 189 -19.47 -2.14 15.42
N THR A 190 -18.47 -1.54 16.05
CA THR A 190 -17.41 -2.27 16.75
C THR A 190 -17.26 -1.75 18.18
N ARG A 191 -16.67 -2.55 19.08
CA ARG A 191 -16.39 -2.17 20.46
C ARG A 191 -14.89 -2.23 20.72
N HIS A 192 -14.18 -1.11 20.55
CA HIS A 192 -12.74 -0.88 20.85
C HIS A 192 -11.72 -1.79 20.14
N VAL A 193 -12.13 -2.98 19.73
CA VAL A 193 -11.43 -3.95 18.89
C VAL A 193 -12.16 -3.96 17.54
N ALA A 194 -11.44 -4.18 16.44
CA ALA A 194 -12.04 -4.40 15.11
C ALA A 194 -12.75 -5.75 15.08
N HIS A 195 -13.90 -5.78 15.73
CA HIS A 195 -14.76 -6.92 15.94
C HIS A 195 -16.15 -6.58 15.41
N CYS A 196 -16.69 -7.44 14.55
CA CYS A 196 -18.02 -7.25 13.97
C CYS A 196 -18.82 -8.55 13.89
N SER A 197 -20.13 -8.43 14.04
CA SER A 197 -21.12 -9.45 13.72
C SER A 197 -21.60 -9.28 12.29
N VAL A 198 -21.70 -10.36 11.51
CA VAL A 198 -22.27 -10.33 10.17
C VAL A 198 -23.18 -11.52 9.89
N LEU A 199 -24.23 -11.29 9.09
CA LEU A 199 -25.14 -12.33 8.60
C LEU A 199 -24.81 -12.81 7.18
N HIS A 200 -23.83 -12.21 6.53
CA HIS A 200 -23.39 -12.59 5.19
C HIS A 200 -21.93 -12.16 4.99
N PHE A 201 -21.25 -12.84 4.09
CA PHE A 201 -19.87 -12.51 3.73
C PHE A 201 -19.79 -11.59 2.52
N SER A 202 -18.73 -10.78 2.54
CA SER A 202 -18.45 -9.71 1.60
C SER A 202 -16.99 -9.24 1.78
N TRP A 203 -16.71 -7.97 1.49
CA TRP A 203 -15.43 -7.33 1.74
C TRP A 203 -15.44 -6.56 3.05
N PHE A 204 -14.34 -6.63 3.77
CA PHE A 204 -14.14 -6.01 5.08
C PHE A 204 -12.80 -5.31 5.15
N LEU A 205 -12.78 -4.12 5.76
CA LEU A 205 -11.56 -3.41 6.08
C LEU A 205 -11.72 -2.63 7.39
N VAL A 206 -10.61 -2.31 8.03
CA VAL A 206 -10.60 -1.57 9.30
C VAL A 206 -10.21 -0.12 9.03
N VAL A 207 -11.08 0.81 9.41
CA VAL A 207 -10.88 2.26 9.29
C VAL A 207 -10.85 2.89 10.67
N SER A 208 -9.96 3.85 10.88
CA SER A 208 -10.08 4.81 11.97
C SER A 208 -10.79 6.06 11.45
N ARG A 209 -11.92 6.39 12.04
CA ARG A 209 -12.69 7.61 11.75
C ARG A 209 -12.76 8.50 12.99
N LEU A 210 -13.18 9.75 12.83
CA LEU A 210 -13.49 10.62 13.96
C LEU A 210 -14.66 10.04 14.77
N VAL A 211 -14.58 10.17 16.10
CA VAL A 211 -15.69 9.77 16.97
C VAL A 211 -16.95 10.50 16.54
N GLN A 212 -18.03 9.74 16.32
CA GLN A 212 -19.31 10.27 15.89
C GLN A 212 -20.34 10.07 16.99
N ASN A 213 -20.81 11.17 17.58
CA ASN A 213 -21.93 11.16 18.52
C ASN A 213 -23.23 11.34 17.74
N GLU A 214 -24.26 10.57 18.06
CA GLU A 214 -25.56 10.60 17.36
C GLU A 214 -26.68 10.67 18.40
N CYS A 215 -27.68 11.51 18.15
CA CYS A 215 -28.91 11.52 18.92
C CYS A 215 -30.14 11.66 18.01
N LYS A 216 -31.27 11.12 18.47
CA LYS A 216 -32.57 11.46 17.90
C LYS A 216 -33.08 12.74 18.57
N VAL A 217 -33.51 13.70 17.76
CA VAL A 217 -34.06 14.99 18.18
C VAL A 217 -35.58 14.92 18.10
N PRO A 218 -36.30 14.72 19.22
CA PRO A 218 -37.76 14.74 19.27
C PRO A 218 -38.30 16.18 19.32
N THR A 219 -39.62 16.31 19.20
CA THR A 219 -40.34 17.59 19.30
C THR A 219 -40.16 18.28 20.65
N GLU A 220 -39.93 17.53 21.72
CA GLU A 220 -39.68 18.05 23.08
C GLU A 220 -38.29 18.70 23.24
N GLY A 221 -37.40 18.55 22.26
CA GLY A 221 -36.01 18.98 22.34
C GLY A 221 -35.08 17.93 22.96
N THR A 222 -33.78 18.14 22.86
CA THR A 222 -32.76 17.22 23.38
C THR A 222 -31.39 17.91 23.50
N LEU A 223 -30.41 17.19 24.02
CA LEU A 223 -29.02 17.63 24.11
C LEU A 223 -28.11 16.60 23.43
N LEU A 224 -27.23 17.09 22.55
CA LEU A 224 -26.12 16.33 21.98
C LEU A 224 -24.81 16.89 22.52
N PHE A 225 -23.93 16.02 23.03
CA PHE A 225 -22.61 16.42 23.51
C PHE A 225 -21.54 15.54 22.90
N SER A 226 -20.33 16.10 22.74
CA SER A 226 -19.18 15.32 22.34
C SER A 226 -18.72 14.43 23.49
N SER A 227 -18.48 13.15 23.19
CA SER A 227 -17.86 12.24 24.17
C SER A 227 -16.36 12.47 24.32
N VAL A 228 -15.78 13.32 23.47
CA VAL A 228 -14.33 13.57 23.40
C VAL A 228 -13.98 14.85 24.16
N ASP A 229 -14.69 15.95 23.87
CA ASP A 229 -14.61 17.21 24.63
C ASP A 229 -16.00 17.58 25.17
N PRO A 230 -16.26 17.38 26.48
CA PRO A 230 -17.54 17.73 27.10
C PRO A 230 -17.94 19.21 26.97
N ASN A 231 -16.99 20.10 26.63
CA ASN A 231 -17.28 21.51 26.37
C ASN A 231 -17.97 21.74 25.02
N ILE A 232 -17.99 20.75 24.13
CA ILE A 232 -18.70 20.81 22.85
C ILE A 232 -20.09 20.21 23.06
N LYS A 233 -21.12 21.07 23.00
CA LYS A 233 -22.52 20.65 23.14
C LYS A 233 -23.44 21.42 22.20
N VAL A 234 -24.50 20.75 21.77
CA VAL A 234 -25.56 21.29 20.91
C VAL A 234 -26.89 21.03 21.60
N THR A 235 -27.59 22.11 21.94
CA THR A 235 -28.87 22.08 22.65
C THR A 235 -30.01 22.40 21.69
N PHE A 236 -30.92 21.45 21.57
CA PHE A 236 -32.11 21.52 20.75
C PHE A 236 -33.29 21.90 21.64
N PRO A 237 -33.88 23.10 21.52
CA PRO A 237 -35.00 23.52 22.36
C PRO A 237 -36.31 22.78 22.02
N PRO A 238 -37.32 22.82 22.90
CA PRO A 238 -38.65 22.30 22.57
C PRO A 238 -39.28 23.02 21.37
N GLY A 239 -39.91 22.26 20.48
CA GLY A 239 -40.55 22.74 19.25
C GLY A 239 -39.56 23.06 18.11
N VAL A 240 -38.34 22.51 18.16
CA VAL A 240 -37.30 22.74 17.15
C VAL A 240 -37.55 21.97 15.85
N THR A 241 -38.26 20.84 15.92
CA THR A 241 -38.70 20.04 14.77
C THR A 241 -40.15 19.60 14.96
N GLU A 242 -40.85 19.34 13.86
CA GLU A 242 -42.18 18.68 13.85
C GLU A 242 -42.06 17.16 13.93
N GLU A 243 -41.04 16.61 13.27
CA GLU A 243 -40.77 15.17 13.24
C GLU A 243 -39.44 14.85 13.92
N THR A 244 -39.30 13.61 14.39
CA THR A 244 -38.05 13.15 15.02
C THR A 244 -36.96 12.97 13.96
N ARG A 245 -35.80 13.60 14.15
CA ARG A 245 -34.67 13.57 13.19
C ARG A 245 -33.41 13.01 13.83
N SER A 246 -32.51 12.42 13.04
CA SER A 246 -31.19 12.00 13.53
C SER A 246 -30.15 13.09 13.25
N VAL A 247 -29.47 13.55 14.30
CA VAL A 247 -28.36 14.49 14.19
C VAL A 247 -27.08 13.85 14.71
N LYS A 248 -26.01 14.04 13.94
CA LYS A 248 -24.67 13.54 14.22
C LYS A 248 -23.69 14.69 14.43
N LEU A 249 -22.79 14.49 15.38
CA LEU A 249 -21.73 15.41 15.76
C LEU A 249 -20.38 14.72 15.64
N GLN A 250 -19.43 15.41 15.01
CA GLN A 250 -18.02 15.04 14.97
C GLN A 250 -17.16 16.29 15.26
N GLU A 251 -15.99 16.08 15.83
CA GLU A 251 -15.02 17.14 16.08
C GLU A 251 -13.67 16.82 15.43
N ILE A 252 -12.99 17.87 14.95
CA ILE A 252 -11.62 17.79 14.42
C ILE A 252 -10.77 18.76 15.23
N THR A 253 -9.74 18.26 15.92
CA THR A 253 -8.83 19.14 16.66
C THR A 253 -7.98 19.98 15.72
N ALA A 254 -7.86 21.26 16.07
CA ALA A 254 -7.04 22.20 15.34
C ALA A 254 -5.54 21.87 15.47
N ASP A 255 -4.78 22.25 14.45
CA ASP A 255 -3.33 22.17 14.46
C ASP A 255 -2.76 23.02 15.62
N ALA A 256 -1.75 22.51 16.33
CA ALA A 256 -1.15 23.17 17.49
C ALA A 256 -0.56 24.55 17.13
N GLY A 257 -0.22 24.77 15.86
CA GLY A 257 0.24 26.08 15.35
C GLY A 257 -0.88 27.11 15.14
N CYS A 258 -2.16 26.71 15.21
CA CYS A 258 -3.31 27.58 14.98
C CYS A 258 -4.03 27.91 16.29
N ARG A 259 -4.32 29.19 16.52
CA ARG A 259 -5.21 29.64 17.60
C ARG A 259 -6.66 29.48 17.17
N ALA A 260 -7.10 28.24 17.02
CA ALA A 260 -8.48 27.90 16.70
C ALA A 260 -9.03 26.86 17.69
N SER A 261 -10.34 26.87 17.91
CA SER A 261 -11.04 25.79 18.63
C SER A 261 -10.99 24.50 17.81
N PRO A 262 -11.40 23.34 18.37
CA PRO A 262 -11.80 22.22 17.56
C PRO A 262 -12.88 22.65 16.55
N LEU A 263 -12.78 22.13 15.34
CA LEU A 263 -13.75 22.29 14.28
C LEU A 263 -14.93 21.34 14.55
N LEU A 264 -16.12 21.91 14.70
CA LEU A 264 -17.36 21.17 14.89
C LEU A 264 -18.00 20.87 13.54
N CYS A 265 -18.31 19.60 13.30
CA CYS A 265 -19.04 19.13 12.13
C CYS A 265 -20.39 18.54 12.58
N LEU A 266 -21.48 19.12 12.08
CA LEU A 266 -22.83 18.62 12.30
C LEU A 266 -23.41 18.05 11.01
N SER A 267 -24.17 16.97 11.10
CA SER A 267 -24.93 16.42 9.97
C SER A 267 -26.28 15.89 10.41
N GLN A 268 -27.24 15.90 9.49
CA GLN A 268 -28.61 15.44 9.74
C GLN A 268 -29.16 14.59 8.59
N ASP A 269 -30.31 13.96 8.82
CA ASP A 269 -31.02 13.11 7.86
C ASP A 269 -32.17 13.81 7.10
N SER A 270 -32.43 15.10 7.38
CA SER A 270 -33.48 15.90 6.74
C SER A 270 -32.92 17.18 6.10
N LEU A 271 -33.46 17.57 4.94
CA LEU A 271 -33.14 18.83 4.27
C LEU A 271 -33.95 20.02 4.80
N VAL A 272 -34.97 19.76 5.64
CA VAL A 272 -35.79 20.83 6.22
C VAL A 272 -35.02 21.47 7.36
N ASP A 273 -34.91 22.80 7.35
CA ASP A 273 -34.26 23.52 8.45
C ASP A 273 -35.03 23.35 9.78
N PHE A 274 -34.35 23.67 10.88
CA PHE A 274 -34.99 23.68 12.19
C PHE A 274 -35.91 24.89 12.34
N LEU A 275 -37.05 24.67 13.00
CA LEU A 275 -38.08 25.69 13.19
C LEU A 275 -37.70 26.74 14.25
N ARG A 276 -36.72 26.40 15.10
CA ARG A 276 -36.19 27.28 16.15
C ARG A 276 -34.65 27.28 16.14
N PRO A 277 -34.01 28.35 16.61
CA PRO A 277 -32.56 28.39 16.73
C PRO A 277 -32.03 27.29 17.66
N VAL A 278 -30.93 26.66 17.24
CA VAL A 278 -30.22 25.64 18.00
C VAL A 278 -29.03 26.28 18.69
N ARG A 279 -28.84 26.00 19.97
CA ARG A 279 -27.76 26.60 20.76
C ARG A 279 -26.51 25.72 20.69
N ILE A 280 -25.40 26.27 20.21
CA ILE A 280 -24.12 25.59 20.08
C ILE A 280 -23.12 26.17 21.07
N GLN A 281 -22.39 25.30 21.76
CA GLN A 281 -21.28 25.66 22.64
C GLN A 281 -19.98 25.07 22.08
N LEU A 282 -18.95 25.92 21.96
CA LEU A 282 -17.60 25.55 21.53
C LEU A 282 -16.56 26.04 22.55
N PRO A 283 -15.50 25.29 22.84
CA PRO A 283 -14.41 25.75 23.69
C PRO A 283 -13.67 26.92 23.03
N LEU A 284 -13.12 27.81 23.85
CA LEU A 284 -12.27 28.89 23.36
C LEU A 284 -10.95 28.31 22.81
N PRO A 285 -10.31 28.98 21.84
CA PRO A 285 -9.01 28.55 21.31
C PRO A 285 -7.94 28.41 22.42
N PRO A 286 -6.97 27.49 22.26
CA PRO A 286 -5.94 27.24 23.27
C PRO A 286 -5.21 28.52 23.71
N GLY A 287 -5.11 28.73 25.03
CA GLY A 287 -4.47 29.90 25.63
C GLY A 287 -5.36 31.16 25.73
N ILE A 288 -6.60 31.08 25.26
CA ILE A 288 -7.61 32.15 25.39
C ILE A 288 -8.64 31.75 26.45
N THR A 289 -9.01 32.72 27.27
CA THR A 289 -10.00 32.63 28.33
C THR A 289 -10.92 33.84 28.27
N GLY A 290 -12.08 33.78 28.91
CA GLY A 290 -12.99 34.93 28.97
C GLY A 290 -12.38 36.21 29.58
N LEU A 291 -11.26 36.11 30.31
CA LEU A 291 -10.59 37.25 30.95
C LEU A 291 -9.62 37.99 30.03
N ASN A 292 -8.99 37.29 29.08
CA ASN A 292 -8.01 37.85 28.13
C ASN A 292 -8.56 37.91 26.69
N LEU A 293 -9.86 37.69 26.53
CA LEU A 293 -10.52 37.67 25.24
C LEU A 293 -10.71 39.09 24.68
N ASP A 294 -10.08 39.34 23.54
CA ASP A 294 -10.38 40.50 22.70
C ASP A 294 -11.39 40.08 21.63
N ARG A 295 -12.61 40.61 21.71
CA ARG A 295 -13.71 40.26 20.81
C ARG A 295 -13.44 40.66 19.36
N SER A 296 -12.62 41.69 19.12
CA SER A 296 -12.32 42.13 17.75
C SER A 296 -11.39 41.18 16.98
N ARG A 297 -10.84 40.18 17.67
CA ARG A 297 -9.93 39.17 17.11
C ARG A 297 -10.57 37.81 16.98
N LEU A 298 -11.82 37.69 17.40
CA LEU A 298 -12.52 36.41 17.42
C LEU A 298 -13.43 36.33 16.22
N HIS A 299 -13.32 35.21 15.49
CA HIS A 299 -14.03 34.98 14.25
C HIS A 299 -14.70 33.62 14.29
N LEU A 300 -16.02 33.57 14.17
CA LEU A 300 -16.78 32.35 13.98
C LEU A 300 -16.95 32.09 12.48
N LEU A 301 -16.34 31.02 12.00
CA LEU A 301 -16.43 30.62 10.61
C LEU A 301 -17.49 29.54 10.42
N HIS A 302 -18.25 29.66 9.34
CA HIS A 302 -19.14 28.64 8.82
C HIS A 302 -18.57 28.05 7.53
N GLY A 303 -18.47 26.72 7.44
CA GLY A 303 -17.96 26.01 6.27
C GLY A 303 -19.03 25.24 5.50
N ASP A 304 -18.89 25.18 4.19
CA ASP A 304 -19.74 24.37 3.30
C ASP A 304 -19.57 22.84 3.51
N LEU A 305 -20.30 22.02 2.72
CA LEU A 305 -20.27 20.55 2.73
C LEU A 305 -18.88 19.94 2.49
N GLU A 306 -17.98 20.62 1.79
CA GLU A 306 -16.68 20.08 1.36
C GLU A 306 -15.48 20.77 2.03
N GLY A 307 -15.73 21.83 2.81
CA GLY A 307 -14.73 22.65 3.46
C GLY A 307 -13.98 23.53 2.46
N GLN A 308 -14.59 23.79 1.30
CA GLN A 308 -14.00 24.54 0.20
C GLN A 308 -14.14 26.03 0.38
N THR A 309 -15.26 26.46 0.97
CA THR A 309 -15.57 27.83 1.34
C THR A 309 -15.77 27.95 2.85
N TRP A 310 -15.30 29.07 3.40
CA TRP A 310 -15.35 29.40 4.82
C TRP A 310 -15.74 30.86 4.96
N ASP A 311 -16.96 31.09 5.43
CA ASP A 311 -17.55 32.41 5.59
C ASP A 311 -17.46 32.85 7.05
N ASP A 312 -17.09 34.11 7.26
CA ASP A 312 -17.10 34.70 8.59
C ASP A 312 -18.53 35.17 8.93
N ILE A 313 -19.16 34.48 9.88
CA ILE A 313 -20.53 34.75 10.33
C ILE A 313 -20.57 35.50 11.66
N THR A 314 -19.44 36.01 12.15
CA THR A 314 -19.31 36.64 13.47
C THR A 314 -20.29 37.79 13.67
N SER A 315 -20.56 38.59 12.63
CA SER A 315 -21.52 39.71 12.70
C SER A 315 -22.98 39.28 12.60
N GLN A 316 -23.24 38.04 12.20
CA GLN A 316 -24.59 37.49 11.97
C GLN A 316 -25.14 36.77 13.20
N VAL A 317 -24.29 36.43 14.17
CA VAL A 317 -24.65 35.72 15.39
C VAL A 317 -24.29 36.50 16.65
N VAL A 318 -25.06 36.29 17.71
CA VAL A 318 -24.71 36.82 19.04
C VAL A 318 -23.85 35.77 19.75
N LEU A 319 -22.61 36.14 20.08
CA LEU A 319 -21.66 35.31 20.81
C LEU A 319 -21.66 35.67 22.30
N GLU A 320 -22.04 34.71 23.13
CA GLU A 320 -21.93 34.76 24.59
C GLU A 320 -20.67 34.02 25.03
N PHE A 321 -19.97 34.53 26.03
CA PHE A 321 -18.69 33.95 26.47
C PHE A 321 -18.71 33.65 27.96
N THR A 322 -18.15 32.51 28.32
CA THR A 322 -17.73 32.21 29.68
C THR A 322 -16.21 32.27 29.79
N HIS A 323 -15.66 31.84 30.93
CA HIS A 323 -14.22 31.73 31.07
C HIS A 323 -13.59 30.72 30.10
N LEU A 324 -14.34 29.69 29.66
CA LEU A 324 -13.79 28.53 28.93
C LEU A 324 -14.41 28.27 27.55
N TYR A 325 -15.63 28.75 27.28
CA TYR A 325 -16.34 28.45 26.05
C TYR A 325 -17.13 29.65 25.52
N ALA A 326 -17.38 29.63 24.21
CA ALA A 326 -18.31 30.51 23.53
C ALA A 326 -19.61 29.76 23.24
N VAL A 327 -20.74 30.47 23.35
CA VAL A 327 -22.08 29.97 23.04
C VAL A 327 -22.71 30.90 22.00
N PHE A 328 -23.38 30.33 21.01
CA PHE A 328 -24.16 31.06 20.03
C PHE A 328 -25.41 30.29 19.63
N GLU A 329 -26.43 31.00 19.17
CA GLU A 329 -27.64 30.40 18.62
C GLU A 329 -27.58 30.46 17.10
N ALA A 330 -27.70 29.30 16.47
CA ALA A 330 -27.75 29.17 15.02
C ALA A 330 -29.20 28.92 14.60
N GLY A 331 -29.80 29.93 13.96
CA GLY A 331 -31.18 29.93 13.44
C GLY A 331 -31.30 29.21 12.10
N SER A 332 -31.97 29.85 11.13
CA SER A 332 -32.05 29.38 9.73
C SER A 332 -30.70 29.22 9.02
N LEU A 333 -29.62 29.69 9.64
CA LEU A 333 -28.25 29.54 9.17
C LEU A 333 -27.61 28.20 9.58
N LEU A 334 -28.30 27.36 10.37
CA LEU A 334 -27.68 26.16 10.93
C LEU A 334 -27.20 25.20 9.83
N PHE A 335 -27.99 25.06 8.77
CA PHE A 335 -27.74 24.11 7.68
C PHE A 335 -27.88 24.73 6.28
N LEU A 336 -28.46 25.93 6.06
CA LEU A 336 -28.47 26.61 4.75
C LEU A 336 -28.83 25.71 3.55
N ASN A 337 -29.91 24.91 3.65
CA ASN A 337 -30.30 23.89 2.65
C ASN A 337 -29.28 22.76 2.43
N SER A 338 -28.47 22.45 3.44
CA SER A 338 -27.44 21.41 3.43
C SER A 338 -27.73 20.33 4.46
N LEU A 339 -27.23 19.12 4.22
CA LEU A 339 -27.27 18.04 5.20
C LEU A 339 -26.10 18.09 6.20
N SER A 340 -25.12 18.97 5.99
CA SER A 340 -24.01 19.17 6.92
C SER A 340 -23.58 20.62 7.05
N ALA A 341 -23.16 20.99 8.25
CA ALA A 341 -22.65 22.31 8.59
C ALA A 341 -21.40 22.22 9.46
N ARG A 342 -20.52 23.21 9.31
CA ARG A 342 -19.22 23.23 10.00
C ARG A 342 -19.00 24.56 10.69
N TYR A 343 -18.60 24.52 11.96
CA TYR A 343 -18.36 25.71 12.77
C TYR A 343 -16.95 25.70 13.35
N TRP A 344 -16.23 26.80 13.17
CA TRP A 344 -14.85 26.92 13.62
C TRP A 344 -14.57 28.27 14.24
N LEU A 345 -14.14 28.28 15.51
CA LEU A 345 -13.82 29.50 16.24
C LEU A 345 -12.32 29.82 16.10
N TRP A 346 -12.00 30.99 15.57
CA TRP A 346 -10.64 31.46 15.34
C TRP A 346 -10.31 32.68 16.19
N TYR A 347 -9.07 32.76 16.68
CA TYR A 347 -8.56 33.93 17.38
C TYR A 347 -7.32 34.49 16.67
N THR A 348 -7.48 35.59 15.93
CA THR A 348 -6.46 36.17 15.05
C THR A 348 -6.70 37.66 14.82
N THR A 349 -5.66 38.40 14.43
CA THR A 349 -5.76 39.81 14.03
C THR A 349 -5.97 40.00 12.53
N LYS A 350 -6.04 38.91 11.76
CA LYS A 350 -6.20 38.94 10.31
C LYS A 350 -7.67 39.08 9.94
N THR A 351 -7.98 39.96 9.00
CA THR A 351 -9.35 40.25 8.57
C THR A 351 -9.91 39.25 7.55
N TYR A 352 -9.06 38.68 6.68
CA TYR A 352 -9.47 37.66 5.71
C TYR A 352 -8.99 36.27 6.14
N ILE A 353 -9.88 35.54 6.83
CA ILE A 353 -9.53 34.26 7.46
C ILE A 353 -9.99 33.06 6.62
N GLY A 354 -11.06 33.18 5.82
CA GLY A 354 -11.62 32.06 5.06
C GLY A 354 -10.58 31.30 4.23
N GLY A 355 -9.71 32.02 3.50
CA GLY A 355 -8.61 31.39 2.75
C GLY A 355 -7.53 30.74 3.62
N ILE A 356 -7.32 31.22 4.84
CA ILE A 356 -6.39 30.62 5.82
C ILE A 356 -7.03 29.35 6.41
N ALA A 357 -8.29 29.43 6.82
CA ALA A 357 -9.06 28.31 7.34
C ALA A 357 -9.12 27.17 6.31
N LYS A 358 -9.36 27.46 5.03
CA LYS A 358 -9.27 26.49 3.94
C LYS A 358 -7.92 25.76 3.91
N LYS A 359 -6.81 26.50 3.87
CA LYS A 359 -5.46 25.92 3.84
C LYS A 359 -5.12 25.12 5.10
N VAL A 360 -5.68 25.50 6.25
CA VAL A 360 -5.48 24.77 7.51
C VAL A 360 -6.33 23.50 7.51
N TYR A 361 -7.59 23.57 7.09
CA TYR A 361 -8.47 22.42 6.92
C TYR A 361 -7.87 21.37 5.97
N GLU A 362 -7.32 21.81 4.83
CA GLU A 362 -6.59 20.95 3.90
C GLU A 362 -5.36 20.30 4.53
N ARG A 363 -4.62 21.01 5.39
CA ARG A 363 -3.46 20.47 6.10
C ARG A 363 -3.83 19.50 7.23
N LEU A 364 -4.99 19.67 7.88
CA LEU A 364 -5.47 18.75 8.93
C LEU A 364 -5.72 17.31 8.45
N ARG A 365 -5.81 17.09 7.13
CA ARG A 365 -5.92 15.76 6.50
C ARG A 365 -4.61 15.26 5.89
N MET A 366 -3.55 16.06 5.88
CA MET A 366 -2.28 15.73 5.24
C MET A 366 -1.30 15.12 6.24
N TYR A 367 -0.46 14.24 5.72
CA TYR A 367 0.65 13.62 6.40
C TYR A 367 1.95 14.17 5.83
N GLN A 368 2.85 14.55 6.74
CA GLN A 368 4.24 14.82 6.37
C GLN A 368 4.97 13.50 6.17
N VAL A 369 5.48 13.28 4.97
CA VAL A 369 6.17 12.05 4.57
C VAL A 369 7.55 12.37 3.99
N ASN A 370 8.42 11.36 4.02
CA ASN A 370 9.69 11.35 3.30
C ASN A 370 9.74 10.11 2.41
N PHE A 371 10.31 10.26 1.23
CA PHE A 371 10.65 9.16 0.35
C PHE A 371 12.05 8.65 0.67
N ILE A 372 12.20 7.32 0.63
CA ILE A 372 13.45 6.63 0.90
C ILE A 372 13.69 5.66 -0.27
N ALA A 373 14.89 5.72 -0.85
CA ALA A 373 15.35 4.81 -1.88
C ALA A 373 16.65 4.16 -1.40
N LEU A 374 16.65 2.86 -1.15
CA LEU A 374 17.83 2.14 -0.64
C LEU A 374 18.16 0.94 -1.51
N GLN A 375 19.44 0.66 -1.69
CA GLN A 375 19.94 -0.52 -2.38
C GLN A 375 20.36 -1.59 -1.38
N ARG A 376 20.08 -2.85 -1.68
CA ARG A 376 20.55 -3.94 -0.83
C ARG A 376 22.08 -4.02 -0.90
N LYS A 377 22.74 -4.18 0.26
CA LYS A 377 24.21 -4.19 0.33
C LYS A 377 24.83 -5.38 -0.40
N LYS A 378 24.18 -6.54 -0.34
CA LYS A 378 24.62 -7.78 -0.98
C LYS A 378 24.28 -7.82 -2.48
N ASP A 379 23.28 -7.06 -2.89
CA ASP A 379 22.77 -7.05 -4.26
C ASP A 379 22.29 -5.63 -4.62
N PRO A 380 23.18 -4.79 -5.20
CA PRO A 380 22.85 -3.41 -5.53
C PRO A 380 21.77 -3.24 -6.60
N GLU A 381 21.45 -4.28 -7.37
CA GLU A 381 20.36 -4.25 -8.37
C GLU A 381 19.00 -4.32 -7.69
N GLN A 382 18.93 -4.85 -6.46
CA GLN A 382 17.72 -4.81 -5.67
C GLN A 382 17.57 -3.46 -4.97
N VAL A 383 16.59 -2.68 -5.41
CA VAL A 383 16.23 -1.36 -4.88
C VAL A 383 14.93 -1.46 -4.08
N LEU A 384 14.96 -0.94 -2.86
CA LEU A 384 13.82 -0.73 -2.00
C LEU A 384 13.39 0.74 -2.10
N LEU A 385 12.17 0.97 -2.57
CA LEU A 385 11.50 2.26 -2.53
C LEU A 385 10.47 2.27 -1.42
N GLN A 386 10.41 3.33 -0.64
CA GLN A 386 9.45 3.45 0.45
C GLN A 386 8.99 4.91 0.65
N CYS A 387 7.68 5.10 0.86
CA CYS A 387 7.11 6.33 1.39
C CYS A 387 6.81 6.16 2.89
N VAL A 388 7.40 7.00 3.74
CA VAL A 388 7.37 6.85 5.19
C VAL A 388 6.88 8.12 5.87
N PRO A 389 5.88 8.06 6.77
CA PRO A 389 5.54 9.20 7.61
C PRO A 389 6.76 9.70 8.39
N LYS A 390 6.96 11.02 8.46
CA LYS A 390 8.14 11.68 9.04
C LYS A 390 8.58 11.10 10.39
N HIS A 391 7.62 10.91 11.31
CA HIS A 391 7.88 10.36 12.65
C HIS A 391 8.35 8.90 12.67
N LYS A 392 8.21 8.15 11.56
CA LYS A 392 8.64 6.75 11.40
C LYS A 392 9.95 6.60 10.63
N VAL A 393 10.53 7.68 10.09
CA VAL A 393 11.71 7.64 9.21
C VAL A 393 12.92 7.06 9.95
N ASP A 394 13.34 7.65 11.08
CA ASP A 394 14.53 7.19 11.80
C ASP A 394 14.42 5.74 12.30
N PRO A 395 13.28 5.31 12.90
CA PRO A 395 13.07 3.91 13.26
C PRO A 395 13.15 2.95 12.07
N VAL A 396 12.66 3.35 10.88
CA VAL A 396 12.72 2.54 9.66
C VAL A 396 14.15 2.43 9.14
N LEU A 397 14.87 3.55 9.05
CA LEU A 397 16.27 3.57 8.62
C LEU A 397 17.16 2.72 9.52
N LYS A 398 17.00 2.85 10.84
CA LYS A 398 17.76 2.03 11.82
C LYS A 398 17.51 0.53 11.66
N LYS A 399 16.29 0.12 11.29
CA LYS A 399 15.97 -1.30 11.02
C LYS A 399 16.57 -1.80 9.70
N LEU A 400 16.75 -0.92 8.72
CA LEU A 400 17.22 -1.28 7.38
C LEU A 400 18.73 -1.11 7.20
N GLN A 401 19.39 -0.34 8.06
CA GLN A 401 20.81 0.03 7.96
C GLN A 401 21.77 -1.15 7.80
N ASP A 402 21.42 -2.32 8.35
CA ASP A 402 22.29 -3.51 8.28
C ASP A 402 22.28 -4.13 6.88
N ARG A 403 21.11 -4.13 6.22
CA ARG A 403 20.87 -4.84 4.95
C ARG A 403 20.88 -3.93 3.72
N TYR A 404 20.59 -2.65 3.90
CA TYR A 404 20.44 -1.68 2.83
C TYR A 404 21.37 -0.48 3.03
N ARG A 405 21.67 0.22 1.94
CA ARG A 405 22.44 1.47 1.90
C ARG A 405 21.82 2.40 0.87
N GLY A 406 21.85 3.70 1.08
CA GLY A 406 21.29 4.65 0.12
C GLY A 406 21.58 6.10 0.50
N PRO A 407 21.07 7.06 -0.29
CA PRO A 407 21.08 8.47 0.05
C PRO A 407 20.27 8.78 1.31
N GLU A 408 20.38 10.01 1.77
CA GLU A 408 19.47 10.55 2.79
C GLU A 408 18.01 10.58 2.28
N PRO A 409 17.02 10.52 3.18
CA PRO A 409 15.62 10.67 2.83
C PRO A 409 15.35 11.98 2.07
N SER A 410 14.26 12.01 1.28
CA SER A 410 13.87 13.22 0.55
C SER A 410 13.54 14.40 1.47
N ASP A 411 13.41 15.58 0.87
CA ASP A 411 12.68 16.68 1.49
C ASP A 411 11.25 16.24 1.89
N MET A 412 10.68 16.91 2.88
CA MET A 412 9.33 16.63 3.37
C MET A 412 8.31 16.93 2.27
N VAL A 413 7.39 15.99 2.06
CA VAL A 413 6.25 16.15 1.15
C VAL A 413 4.95 15.94 1.95
N GLU A 414 3.92 16.69 1.61
CA GLU A 414 2.59 16.55 2.20
C GLU A 414 1.75 15.63 1.31
N MET A 415 1.14 14.60 1.90
CA MET A 415 0.29 13.64 1.19
C MET A 415 -0.96 13.32 1.99
N PHE A 416 -2.09 13.00 1.34
CA PHE A 416 -3.31 12.54 2.02
C PHE A 416 -3.51 11.03 1.89
N GLU A 417 -4.34 10.46 2.76
CA GLU A 417 -4.62 9.02 2.78
C GLU A 417 -5.31 8.57 1.48
N GLY A 418 -4.75 7.55 0.81
CA GLY A 418 -5.21 7.05 -0.48
C GLY A 418 -4.65 7.80 -1.70
N GLU A 419 -3.76 8.77 -1.50
CA GLU A 419 -3.16 9.54 -2.61
C GLU A 419 -2.25 8.66 -3.48
N GLN A 420 -2.44 8.77 -4.80
CA GLN A 420 -1.64 8.06 -5.80
C GLN A 420 -0.43 8.89 -6.23
N PHE A 421 0.73 8.25 -6.31
CA PHE A 421 1.94 8.86 -6.84
C PHE A 421 2.76 7.84 -7.62
N PHE A 422 3.67 8.32 -8.48
CA PHE A 422 4.48 7.47 -9.33
C PHE A 422 5.96 7.59 -8.99
N ALA A 423 6.67 6.47 -9.02
CA ALA A 423 8.13 6.45 -9.04
C ALA A 423 8.61 6.09 -10.44
N ALA A 424 9.52 6.90 -10.97
CA ALA A 424 10.12 6.67 -12.28
C ALA A 424 11.64 6.76 -12.17
N PHE A 425 12.31 6.05 -13.07
CA PHE A 425 13.77 5.93 -13.11
C PHE A 425 14.30 6.67 -14.33
N GLU A 426 15.31 7.51 -14.11
CA GLU A 426 15.97 8.26 -15.18
C GLU A 426 17.42 7.74 -15.39
N ARG A 427 18.06 8.18 -16.47
CA ARG A 427 19.50 7.96 -16.76
C ARG A 427 19.92 6.48 -16.94
N GLY A 428 19.14 5.73 -17.72
CA GLY A 428 19.51 4.38 -18.16
C GLY A 428 19.22 3.27 -17.15
N ILE A 429 18.44 3.58 -16.12
CA ILE A 429 17.94 2.60 -15.14
C ILE A 429 16.54 2.16 -15.59
N CYS A 430 16.41 0.88 -15.92
CA CYS A 430 15.16 0.27 -16.35
C CYS A 430 14.59 -0.63 -15.25
N ILE A 431 13.27 -0.74 -15.23
CA ILE A 431 12.52 -1.64 -14.35
C ILE A 431 11.72 -2.62 -15.21
N ASP A 432 11.36 -3.75 -14.62
CA ASP A 432 10.44 -4.71 -15.22
C ASP A 432 9.07 -4.05 -15.46
N THR A 433 8.68 -3.97 -16.73
CA THR A 433 7.41 -3.37 -17.19
C THR A 433 6.23 -4.32 -17.11
N ASP A 434 6.47 -5.63 -16.97
CA ASP A 434 5.40 -6.64 -17.03
C ASP A 434 4.68 -6.79 -15.68
N ARG A 435 5.06 -5.96 -14.70
CA ARG A 435 4.45 -5.94 -13.38
C ARG A 435 3.08 -5.25 -13.41
N PRO A 436 2.09 -5.77 -12.67
CA PRO A 436 0.74 -5.19 -12.63
C PRO A 436 0.71 -3.79 -11.99
N ASP A 437 1.75 -3.45 -11.22
CA ASP A 437 1.89 -2.19 -10.51
C ASP A 437 2.76 -1.17 -11.26
N CYS A 438 3.07 -1.44 -12.53
CA CYS A 438 3.78 -0.59 -13.47
C CYS A 438 2.80 -0.02 -14.52
N VAL A 439 2.72 1.31 -14.61
CA VAL A 439 1.89 2.02 -15.58
C VAL A 439 2.80 2.93 -16.39
N ASP A 440 2.85 2.73 -17.71
CA ASP A 440 3.71 3.49 -18.63
C ASP A 440 5.20 3.54 -18.23
N GLY A 441 5.71 2.43 -17.67
CA GLY A 441 7.10 2.33 -17.21
C GLY A 441 7.37 3.05 -15.87
N ARG A 442 6.31 3.43 -15.13
CA ARG A 442 6.40 4.05 -13.81
C ARG A 442 5.70 3.18 -12.77
N LEU A 443 6.28 3.10 -11.58
CA LEU A 443 5.69 2.32 -10.48
C LEU A 443 4.60 3.15 -9.79
N LEU A 444 3.37 2.63 -9.79
CA LEU A 444 2.24 3.25 -9.10
C LEU A 444 2.27 2.94 -7.60
N PHE A 445 2.31 3.95 -6.76
CA PHE A 445 2.12 3.83 -5.33
C PHE A 445 0.80 4.45 -4.90
N ILE A 446 0.24 3.92 -3.82
CA ILE A 446 -0.89 4.52 -3.10
C ILE A 446 -0.43 4.68 -1.65
N PHE A 447 -0.55 5.89 -1.10
CA PHE A 447 -0.10 6.18 0.26
C PHE A 447 -1.17 5.89 1.30
N TYR A 448 -0.83 5.06 2.30
CA TYR A 448 -1.62 4.85 3.51
C TYR A 448 -0.72 4.94 4.74
N SER A 449 -1.00 5.88 5.64
CA SER A 449 -0.11 6.25 6.75
C SER A 449 0.19 5.13 7.76
N HIS A 450 -0.73 4.17 7.90
CA HIS A 450 -0.63 3.02 8.82
C HIS A 450 -0.28 1.70 8.13
N LEU A 451 -0.19 1.68 6.80
CA LEU A 451 0.26 0.51 6.04
C LEU A 451 1.71 0.68 5.58
N LYS A 452 2.28 -0.41 5.03
CA LYS A 452 3.63 -0.38 4.48
C LYS A 452 3.59 0.09 3.03
N ASN A 453 3.96 1.35 2.78
CA ASN A 453 4.06 1.91 1.43
C ASN A 453 5.45 1.63 0.85
N MET A 454 5.75 0.36 0.55
CA MET A 454 7.06 -0.07 0.06
C MET A 454 6.96 -0.96 -1.17
N LYS A 455 7.96 -0.88 -2.04
CA LYS A 455 8.18 -1.81 -3.15
C LYS A 455 9.66 -2.17 -3.24
N GLU A 456 9.93 -3.46 -3.36
CA GLU A 456 11.24 -3.96 -3.73
C GLU A 456 11.22 -4.32 -5.20
N ILE A 457 12.18 -3.79 -5.94
CA ILE A 457 12.30 -3.96 -7.38
C ILE A 457 13.72 -4.34 -7.74
N TYR A 458 13.87 -4.98 -8.88
CA TYR A 458 15.16 -5.16 -9.54
C TYR A 458 15.31 -4.10 -10.60
N VAL A 459 16.44 -3.41 -10.59
CA VAL A 459 16.79 -2.45 -11.62
C VAL A 459 17.87 -3.02 -12.52
N SER A 460 17.67 -2.91 -13.82
CA SER A 460 18.66 -3.25 -14.83
C SER A 460 19.24 -1.97 -15.42
N PHE A 461 20.50 -2.04 -15.85
CA PHE A 461 21.17 -0.93 -16.50
C PHE A 461 21.20 -1.13 -18.02
N TYR A 462 20.80 -0.10 -18.76
CA TYR A 462 20.93 -0.10 -20.21
C TYR A 462 22.34 0.34 -20.61
N ARG A 463 23.16 -0.59 -21.14
CA ARG A 463 24.46 -0.29 -21.76
C ARG A 463 24.27 0.21 -23.19
N GLY A 464 23.87 1.48 -23.32
CA GLY A 464 24.16 2.29 -24.51
C GLY A 464 25.13 3.39 -24.07
N ALA A 465 26.11 3.74 -24.91
CA ALA A 465 26.99 4.87 -24.61
C ALA A 465 26.13 6.10 -24.33
N VAL A 466 26.27 6.69 -23.14
CA VAL A 466 25.73 8.02 -22.86
C VAL A 466 26.50 8.97 -23.76
N PRO A 467 25.87 9.70 -24.70
CA PRO A 467 26.58 10.65 -25.53
C PRO A 467 27.32 11.65 -24.63
N GLU A 468 28.61 11.89 -24.89
CA GLU A 468 29.49 12.75 -24.09
C GLU A 468 29.07 14.23 -24.03
N SER A 469 27.91 14.59 -24.58
CA SER A 469 27.34 15.93 -24.54
C SER A 469 26.15 16.02 -23.56
N ILE A 470 26.35 15.69 -22.29
CA ILE A 470 25.46 16.21 -21.23
C ILE A 470 26.14 17.48 -20.70
N PRO A 471 25.61 18.69 -20.98
CA PRO A 471 26.10 19.88 -20.32
C PRO A 471 25.94 19.71 -18.81
N GLU A 472 27.02 19.97 -18.05
CA GLU A 472 27.03 19.89 -16.58
C GLU A 472 25.94 20.75 -15.92
N ASP A 473 25.32 21.67 -16.67
CA ASP A 473 24.22 22.54 -16.24
C ASP A 473 22.85 21.84 -16.05
N ALA A 474 22.68 20.58 -16.48
CA ALA A 474 21.45 19.82 -16.23
C ALA A 474 21.36 19.26 -14.79
N SER A 475 22.40 19.41 -13.98
CA SER A 475 22.44 18.94 -12.59
C SER A 475 22.06 20.00 -11.56
N ARG A 476 21.89 21.27 -11.96
CA ARG A 476 21.62 22.39 -11.03
C ARG A 476 20.25 23.07 -11.18
N ARG A 477 19.38 22.64 -12.10
CA ARG A 477 18.07 23.26 -12.30
C ARG A 477 16.92 22.26 -12.24
N ARG A 478 16.54 21.79 -11.04
CA ARG A 478 15.16 21.32 -10.75
C ARG A 478 14.76 21.61 -9.30
N LYS A 479 14.82 22.89 -8.91
CA LYS A 479 13.93 23.47 -7.89
C LYS A 479 13.35 24.73 -8.54
N GLY A 480 12.32 24.52 -9.36
CA GLY A 480 11.56 25.58 -10.01
C GLY A 480 10.08 25.19 -10.06
N PRO A 481 9.16 26.16 -10.21
CA PRO A 481 7.71 25.97 -10.00
C PRO A 481 7.03 24.98 -10.95
N ASP A 482 7.71 24.56 -12.03
CA ASP A 482 7.16 23.70 -13.08
C ASP A 482 7.70 22.24 -13.05
N SER A 483 8.23 21.76 -11.92
CA SER A 483 8.70 20.37 -11.80
C SER A 483 7.59 19.45 -11.29
N LEU A 484 7.06 18.57 -12.15
CA LEU A 484 6.14 17.47 -11.78
C LEU A 484 6.71 16.44 -10.77
N TRP A 485 7.92 16.64 -10.26
CA TRP A 485 8.59 15.69 -9.36
C TRP A 485 8.45 16.11 -7.90
N LEU A 486 7.89 15.22 -7.07
CA LEU A 486 7.81 15.42 -5.62
C LEU A 486 9.19 15.36 -4.94
N ALA A 487 10.09 14.49 -5.43
CA ALA A 487 11.45 14.34 -4.94
C ALA A 487 12.35 13.63 -5.97
N THR A 488 13.67 13.78 -5.83
CA THR A 488 14.66 13.04 -6.63
C THR A 488 15.73 12.49 -5.70
N LEU A 489 15.93 11.16 -5.71
CA LEU A 489 16.86 10.47 -4.83
C LEU A 489 17.94 9.73 -5.65
N PRO A 490 19.23 10.01 -5.43
CA PRO A 490 20.29 9.39 -6.21
C PRO A 490 20.56 7.95 -5.74
N ILE A 491 20.45 6.98 -6.66
CA ILE A 491 20.87 5.59 -6.43
C ILE A 491 22.21 5.31 -7.13
N LYS A 492 23.07 4.48 -6.52
CA LYS A 492 24.38 4.18 -7.09
C LYS A 492 24.26 3.12 -8.17
N LEU A 493 24.89 3.33 -9.31
CA LEU A 493 25.00 2.27 -10.32
C LEU A 493 25.80 1.08 -9.74
N PRO A 494 25.40 -0.18 -10.01
CA PRO A 494 26.19 -1.34 -9.65
C PRO A 494 27.60 -1.20 -10.25
N ARG A 495 28.66 -1.29 -9.44
CA ARG A 495 30.03 -1.33 -9.95
C ARG A 495 30.21 -2.66 -10.69
N LEU A 496 30.46 -2.59 -11.99
CA LEU A 496 30.94 -3.73 -12.78
C LEU A 496 32.20 -4.27 -12.11
N LYS A 497 32.15 -5.49 -11.57
CA LYS A 497 33.38 -6.19 -11.20
C LYS A 497 34.14 -6.46 -12.50
N PRO A 498 35.39 -5.99 -12.66
CA PRO A 498 36.20 -6.41 -13.78
C PRO A 498 36.39 -7.93 -13.64
N ARG A 499 35.95 -8.69 -14.64
CA ARG A 499 36.40 -10.06 -14.84
C ARG A 499 37.90 -9.96 -15.08
N TRP A 500 38.74 -10.23 -14.09
CA TRP A 500 40.03 -10.93 -14.22
C TRP A 500 40.61 -11.21 -12.82
N ALA A 501 41.09 -12.44 -12.66
CA ALA A 501 41.86 -12.99 -11.54
C ALA A 501 41.13 -13.19 -10.19
N GLU A 502 40.62 -14.40 -9.95
CA GLU A 502 41.16 -15.36 -8.95
C GLU A 502 40.19 -16.54 -8.70
N ASN A 503 40.74 -17.75 -8.84
CA ASN A 503 40.27 -19.13 -8.64
C ASN A 503 38.80 -19.44 -8.23
N PRO A 504 38.16 -20.44 -8.87
CA PRO A 504 36.82 -20.91 -8.51
C PRO A 504 36.85 -21.76 -7.23
N GLY A 505 36.32 -21.23 -6.14
CA GLY A 505 35.83 -22.04 -5.02
C GLY A 505 34.50 -22.73 -5.36
N PRO A 506 34.04 -23.73 -4.59
CA PRO A 506 32.89 -24.56 -4.96
C PRO A 506 31.61 -23.71 -5.06
N LEU A 507 31.06 -23.66 -6.27
CA LEU A 507 29.83 -22.97 -6.63
C LEU A 507 28.63 -23.60 -5.90
N ASN A 508 28.11 -22.89 -4.90
CA ASN A 508 26.77 -23.13 -4.36
C ASN A 508 25.91 -21.88 -4.64
N GLY A 509 24.97 -22.02 -5.57
CA GLY A 509 23.91 -21.05 -5.84
C GLY A 509 24.12 -20.23 -7.11
N PHE A 510 23.39 -20.61 -8.16
CA PHE A 510 23.29 -19.92 -9.45
C PHE A 510 23.02 -18.42 -9.30
N SER A 511 24.04 -17.60 -9.58
CA SER A 511 23.93 -16.19 -9.93
C SER A 511 24.84 -15.97 -11.13
N PHE A 512 24.27 -16.16 -12.33
CA PHE A 512 24.93 -15.75 -13.55
C PHE A 512 24.60 -14.26 -13.82
N PRO A 513 25.57 -13.43 -14.24
CA PRO A 513 25.31 -12.07 -14.66
C PRO A 513 24.36 -12.05 -15.89
N PRO A 514 23.55 -10.99 -16.09
CA PRO A 514 22.59 -10.92 -17.19
C PRO A 514 23.34 -10.95 -18.52
N LEU A 515 23.03 -11.97 -19.32
CA LEU A 515 23.55 -12.13 -20.66
C LEU A 515 22.60 -11.41 -21.64
N ASN A 516 23.12 -10.37 -22.31
CA ASN A 516 22.43 -9.69 -23.41
C ASN A 516 23.16 -10.03 -24.70
N LEU A 517 22.53 -10.80 -25.59
CA LEU A 517 23.05 -11.10 -26.92
C LEU A 517 22.55 -10.06 -27.92
N GLY A 518 23.42 -9.60 -28.82
CA GLY A 518 23.09 -8.63 -29.87
C GLY A 518 23.40 -7.18 -29.50
N ASN A 519 23.03 -6.25 -30.38
CA ASN A 519 23.28 -4.82 -30.22
C ASN A 519 22.05 -3.97 -30.58
N ALA A 520 22.17 -2.64 -30.52
CA ALA A 520 21.05 -1.74 -30.79
C ALA A 520 20.52 -1.80 -32.24
N GLU A 521 21.34 -2.25 -33.21
CA GLU A 521 20.97 -2.40 -34.62
C GLU A 521 20.36 -3.79 -34.90
N THR A 522 20.88 -4.83 -34.27
CA THR A 522 20.43 -6.22 -34.46
C THR A 522 19.32 -6.65 -33.50
N GLY A 523 19.13 -5.94 -32.38
CA GLY A 523 18.17 -6.23 -31.31
C GLY A 523 18.78 -7.07 -30.18
N TYR A 524 18.29 -6.89 -28.95
CA TYR A 524 18.81 -7.60 -27.77
C TYR A 524 17.95 -8.80 -27.39
N LEU A 525 18.56 -9.97 -27.25
CA LEU A 525 17.97 -11.11 -26.56
C LEU A 525 18.45 -11.14 -25.11
N THR A 526 17.50 -11.03 -24.18
CA THR A 526 17.79 -11.08 -22.75
C THR A 526 17.87 -12.51 -22.25
N GLN A 527 18.43 -12.68 -21.05
CA GLN A 527 18.42 -13.95 -20.31
C GLN A 527 17.02 -14.59 -20.20
N ALA A 528 15.98 -13.77 -19.99
CA ALA A 528 14.60 -14.27 -19.89
C ALA A 528 14.08 -14.78 -21.25
N ASN A 529 14.49 -14.13 -22.35
CA ASN A 529 14.15 -14.59 -23.70
C ASN A 529 14.85 -15.93 -24.01
N LEU A 530 16.14 -16.05 -23.69
CA LEU A 530 16.89 -17.30 -23.86
C LEU A 530 16.32 -18.45 -23.02
N LEU A 531 15.84 -18.17 -21.81
CA LEU A 531 15.15 -19.15 -20.98
C LEU A 531 13.81 -19.59 -21.58
N SER A 532 13.05 -18.68 -22.21
CA SER A 532 11.82 -19.00 -22.92
C SER A 532 12.11 -19.90 -24.14
N ILE A 533 13.13 -19.54 -24.92
CA ILE A 533 13.59 -20.27 -26.10
C ILE A 533 14.05 -21.68 -25.71
N ALA A 534 14.90 -21.79 -24.68
CA ALA A 534 15.41 -23.07 -24.17
C ALA A 534 14.27 -24.06 -23.83
N ARG A 535 13.19 -23.57 -23.20
CA ARG A 535 12.04 -24.40 -22.84
C ARG A 535 11.25 -24.92 -24.04
N ARG A 536 11.38 -24.30 -25.21
CA ARG A 536 10.66 -24.67 -26.44
C ARG A 536 11.47 -25.56 -27.39
N MET A 537 12.77 -25.67 -27.18
CA MET A 537 13.66 -26.45 -28.06
C MET A 537 13.43 -27.96 -27.98
N GLY A 538 12.99 -28.49 -26.83
CA GLY A 538 12.59 -29.89 -26.70
C GLY A 538 13.69 -30.86 -27.15
N ALA A 539 13.35 -31.92 -27.88
CA ALA A 539 14.29 -32.94 -28.34
C ALA A 539 15.24 -32.49 -29.47
N ASP A 540 14.94 -31.37 -30.15
CA ASP A 540 15.70 -30.89 -31.32
C ASP A 540 16.97 -30.11 -30.93
N TRP A 541 17.20 -29.92 -29.63
CA TRP A 541 18.29 -29.10 -29.12
C TRP A 541 19.70 -29.61 -29.48
N GLN A 542 19.87 -30.91 -29.69
CA GLN A 542 21.14 -31.51 -30.08
C GLN A 542 21.51 -31.12 -31.52
N THR A 543 20.53 -31.14 -32.43
CA THR A 543 20.67 -30.68 -33.82
C THR A 543 20.97 -29.18 -33.86
N ILE A 544 20.28 -28.40 -33.04
CA ILE A 544 20.51 -26.96 -32.93
C ILE A 544 21.92 -26.68 -32.36
N GLY A 545 22.36 -27.43 -31.35
CA GLY A 545 23.70 -27.33 -30.78
C GLY A 545 24.81 -27.61 -31.79
N LEU A 546 24.64 -28.64 -32.63
CA LEU A 546 25.56 -28.96 -33.73
C LEU A 546 25.61 -27.84 -34.78
N ASN A 547 24.45 -27.28 -35.17
CA ASN A 547 24.38 -26.14 -36.10
C ASN A 547 24.98 -24.86 -35.53
N LEU A 548 25.00 -24.72 -34.20
CA LEU A 548 25.69 -23.64 -33.48
C LEU A 548 27.21 -23.86 -33.34
N GLY A 549 27.74 -24.97 -33.88
CA GLY A 549 29.16 -25.30 -33.92
C GLY A 549 29.69 -26.05 -32.69
N LEU A 550 28.81 -26.64 -31.87
CA LEU A 550 29.21 -27.42 -30.69
C LEU A 550 29.58 -28.86 -31.08
N THR A 551 30.51 -29.46 -30.34
CA THR A 551 30.98 -30.84 -30.58
C THR A 551 30.12 -31.87 -29.85
N TYR A 552 30.07 -33.12 -30.34
CA TYR A 552 29.34 -34.22 -29.69
C TYR A 552 29.77 -34.47 -28.22
N GLN A 553 30.99 -34.12 -27.82
CA GLN A 553 31.45 -34.23 -26.42
C GLN A 553 30.85 -33.16 -25.49
N GLN A 554 30.29 -32.08 -26.05
CA GLN A 554 29.63 -31.00 -25.30
C GLN A 554 28.11 -31.21 -25.19
N ILE A 555 27.59 -32.30 -25.74
CA ILE A 555 26.17 -32.66 -25.83
C ILE A 555 26.00 -34.03 -25.15
N GLU A 556 25.72 -34.07 -23.84
CA GLU A 556 25.48 -35.32 -23.07
C GLU A 556 24.00 -35.47 -22.61
N GLU A 557 23.61 -36.67 -22.15
CA GLU A 557 22.22 -37.18 -22.10
C GLU A 557 21.28 -36.65 -20.99
N ASP A 558 21.26 -35.34 -20.66
CA ASP A 558 20.25 -34.79 -19.72
C ASP A 558 19.53 -33.54 -20.25
N LEU A 559 18.22 -33.64 -20.50
CA LEU A 559 17.50 -32.84 -21.50
C LEU A 559 17.28 -31.37 -21.11
N ASP A 560 16.69 -31.04 -19.95
CA ASP A 560 16.22 -29.65 -19.72
C ASP A 560 17.27 -28.72 -19.10
N LYS A 561 18.19 -29.30 -18.32
CA LYS A 561 19.23 -28.53 -17.62
C LYS A 561 20.40 -28.23 -18.55
N GLN A 562 20.74 -29.15 -19.45
CA GLN A 562 21.80 -28.94 -20.43
C GLN A 562 21.39 -28.03 -21.59
N ILE A 563 20.11 -27.97 -22.02
CA ILE A 563 19.69 -27.00 -23.05
C ILE A 563 19.96 -25.57 -22.59
N LEU A 564 19.61 -25.27 -21.33
CA LEU A 564 19.88 -23.98 -20.72
C LEU A 564 21.39 -23.74 -20.62
N ASP A 565 22.13 -24.68 -20.04
CA ASP A 565 23.58 -24.52 -19.85
C ASP A 565 24.33 -24.43 -21.19
N MET A 566 23.87 -25.12 -22.24
CA MET A 566 24.39 -25.08 -23.61
C MET A 566 24.15 -23.71 -24.25
N LEU A 567 22.89 -23.24 -24.30
CA LEU A 567 22.55 -21.93 -24.88
C LEU A 567 23.27 -20.80 -24.16
N PHE A 568 23.34 -20.86 -22.83
CA PHE A 568 24.02 -19.84 -22.04
C PHE A 568 25.53 -19.88 -22.25
N SER A 569 26.13 -21.07 -22.32
CA SER A 569 27.56 -21.22 -22.58
C SER A 569 27.93 -20.72 -23.98
N TRP A 570 27.15 -21.11 -24.99
CA TRP A 570 27.33 -20.64 -26.36
C TRP A 570 27.14 -19.13 -26.46
N ALA A 571 26.07 -18.60 -25.86
CA ALA A 571 25.76 -17.19 -25.89
C ALA A 571 26.82 -16.36 -25.15
N GLN A 572 27.40 -16.90 -24.07
CA GLN A 572 28.49 -16.26 -23.35
C GLN A 572 29.78 -16.22 -24.17
N GLN A 573 30.07 -17.26 -24.94
CA GLN A 573 31.22 -17.33 -25.84
C GLN A 573 31.06 -16.41 -27.08
N ASN A 574 29.83 -16.16 -27.52
CA ASN A 574 29.53 -15.36 -28.71
C ASN A 574 28.98 -13.96 -28.40
N SER A 575 29.02 -13.53 -27.13
CA SER A 575 28.46 -12.23 -26.70
C SER A 575 29.14 -10.99 -27.28
N GLU A 576 30.37 -11.13 -27.81
CA GLU A 576 31.11 -10.05 -28.47
C GLU A 576 30.91 -10.03 -29.99
N ASP A 577 30.24 -11.03 -30.57
CA ASP A 577 29.95 -11.11 -31.99
C ASP A 577 28.64 -10.37 -32.32
N PRO A 578 28.67 -9.28 -33.12
CA PRO A 578 27.47 -8.52 -33.46
C PRO A 578 26.44 -9.32 -34.27
N ASP A 579 26.85 -10.42 -34.91
CA ASP A 579 26.00 -11.28 -35.74
C ASP A 579 25.52 -12.55 -35.02
N CYS A 580 25.80 -12.68 -33.73
CA CYS A 580 25.44 -13.87 -32.92
C CYS A 580 23.94 -14.17 -32.96
N VAL A 581 23.09 -13.14 -32.96
CA VAL A 581 21.63 -13.29 -32.98
C VAL A 581 21.16 -13.89 -34.32
N ASN A 582 21.75 -13.47 -35.44
CA ASN A 582 21.44 -14.04 -36.76
C ASN A 582 21.96 -15.48 -36.88
N LYS A 583 23.13 -15.80 -36.31
CA LYS A 583 23.62 -17.18 -36.23
C LYS A 583 22.67 -18.10 -35.45
N LEU A 584 22.08 -17.59 -34.36
CA LEU A 584 21.07 -18.31 -33.60
C LEU A 584 19.81 -18.56 -34.44
N ILE A 585 19.30 -17.52 -35.12
CA ILE A 585 18.13 -17.64 -36.00
C ILE A 585 18.39 -18.63 -37.14
N THR A 586 19.55 -18.56 -37.79
CA THR A 586 19.95 -19.46 -38.87
C THR A 586 20.07 -20.91 -38.38
N ALA A 587 20.70 -21.15 -37.24
CA ALA A 587 20.81 -22.48 -36.66
C ALA A 587 19.43 -23.10 -36.35
N MET A 588 18.47 -22.30 -35.87
CA MET A 588 17.09 -22.73 -35.61
C MET A 588 16.34 -23.05 -36.91
N LYS A 589 16.51 -22.24 -37.96
CA LYS A 589 15.93 -22.48 -39.30
C LYS A 589 16.49 -23.75 -39.94
N GLU A 590 17.79 -23.96 -39.86
CA GLU A 590 18.48 -25.15 -40.38
C GLU A 590 18.15 -26.43 -39.59
N SER A 591 17.71 -26.31 -38.34
CA SER A 591 17.18 -27.42 -37.53
C SER A 591 15.68 -27.68 -37.75
N GLY A 592 15.02 -26.99 -38.68
CA GLY A 592 13.59 -27.17 -38.97
C GLY A 592 12.64 -26.55 -37.95
N ARG A 593 13.14 -25.73 -37.02
CA ARG A 593 12.35 -25.04 -35.97
C ARG A 593 12.07 -23.59 -36.34
N GLN A 594 11.34 -23.41 -37.44
CA GLN A 594 10.87 -22.10 -37.91
C GLN A 594 10.01 -21.38 -36.85
N ASP A 595 9.24 -22.13 -36.06
CA ASP A 595 8.39 -21.62 -34.99
C ASP A 595 9.17 -20.88 -33.88
N ILE A 596 10.38 -21.33 -33.56
CA ILE A 596 11.26 -20.69 -32.59
C ILE A 596 12.00 -19.51 -33.24
N ALA A 597 12.45 -19.68 -34.49
CA ALA A 597 13.12 -18.60 -35.23
C ALA A 597 12.22 -17.36 -35.39
N ASP A 598 10.94 -17.57 -35.72
CA ASP A 598 9.96 -16.49 -35.87
C ASP A 598 9.65 -15.80 -34.51
N GLU A 599 9.64 -16.55 -33.39
CA GLU A 599 9.51 -15.99 -32.04
C GLU A 599 10.72 -15.10 -31.68
N VAL A 600 11.94 -15.58 -31.97
CA VAL A 600 13.17 -14.83 -31.76
C VAL A 600 13.15 -13.53 -32.57
N GLU A 601 12.76 -13.58 -33.85
CA GLU A 601 12.60 -12.39 -34.71
C GLU A 601 11.56 -11.42 -34.15
N THR A 602 10.43 -11.91 -33.64
CA THR A 602 9.37 -11.08 -33.04
C THR A 602 9.83 -10.37 -31.77
N ILE A 603 10.57 -11.08 -30.89
CA ILE A 603 11.17 -10.51 -29.67
C ILE A 603 12.14 -9.39 -30.01
N ILE A 604 12.96 -9.60 -31.05
CA ILE A 604 13.93 -8.63 -31.56
C ILE A 604 13.24 -7.38 -32.11
N GLU A 605 12.20 -7.55 -32.93
CA GLU A 605 11.48 -6.44 -33.55
C GLU A 605 10.76 -5.57 -32.49
N LEU A 606 10.17 -6.22 -31.48
CA LEU A 606 9.59 -5.52 -30.32
C LEU A 606 10.65 -4.75 -29.52
N GLY A 607 11.84 -5.32 -29.35
CA GLY A 607 12.99 -4.65 -28.72
C GLY A 607 13.45 -3.41 -29.51
N ARG A 608 13.52 -3.50 -30.84
CA ARG A 608 13.87 -2.38 -31.73
C ARG A 608 12.82 -1.28 -31.70
N GLN A 609 11.53 -1.63 -31.67
CA GLN A 609 10.46 -0.65 -31.55
C GLN A 609 10.55 0.12 -30.21
N LYS A 610 10.73 -0.60 -29.09
CA LYS A 610 10.93 0.02 -27.77
C LYS A 610 12.16 0.94 -27.73
N TYR A 611 13.23 0.58 -28.44
CA TYR A 611 14.42 1.43 -28.59
C TYR A 611 14.13 2.74 -29.34
N ARG A 612 13.45 2.66 -30.49
CA ARG A 612 13.04 3.85 -31.26
C ARG A 612 12.13 4.79 -30.45
N GLU A 613 11.17 4.22 -29.74
CA GLU A 613 10.28 4.99 -28.87
C GLU A 613 11.00 5.62 -27.67
N SER A 614 12.02 4.94 -27.12
CA SER A 614 12.86 5.48 -26.06
C SER A 614 13.67 6.68 -26.56
N ILE A 615 14.32 6.58 -27.73
CA ILE A 615 15.08 7.68 -28.36
C ILE A 615 14.20 8.90 -28.64
N ARG A 616 12.95 8.69 -29.10
CA ARG A 616 11.97 9.77 -29.28
C ARG A 616 11.66 10.50 -27.98
N ARG A 617 11.51 9.77 -26.86
CA ARG A 617 11.20 10.35 -25.54
C ARG A 617 12.35 11.16 -24.93
N VAL A 618 13.61 10.85 -25.27
CA VAL A 618 14.79 11.63 -24.84
C VAL A 618 15.16 12.78 -25.78
N GLY A 619 14.38 13.02 -26.85
CA GLY A 619 14.60 14.17 -27.76
C GLY A 619 15.87 14.07 -28.61
N LEU A 620 16.34 12.84 -28.87
CA LEU A 620 17.57 12.56 -29.63
C LEU A 620 17.32 12.20 -31.10
N GLU A 621 16.07 12.16 -31.56
CA GLU A 621 15.77 12.19 -33.01
C GLU A 621 15.98 13.63 -33.50
N GLN A 622 17.00 13.86 -34.33
CA GLN A 622 16.89 14.95 -35.31
C GLN A 622 15.67 14.62 -36.15
N GLU A 623 14.67 15.51 -36.16
CA GLU A 623 13.61 15.46 -37.16
C GLU A 623 14.29 15.35 -38.52
N SER A 624 14.18 14.18 -39.14
CA SER A 624 14.38 14.09 -40.58
C SER A 624 13.25 14.90 -41.19
N ILE A 625 13.60 16.15 -41.54
CA ILE A 625 12.74 17.07 -42.28
C ILE A 625 12.13 16.24 -43.43
N PRO A 626 10.79 16.11 -43.50
CA PRO A 626 10.19 15.48 -44.65
C PRO A 626 10.61 16.31 -45.86
N SER A 627 11.29 15.70 -46.82
CA SER A 627 11.62 16.36 -48.08
C SER A 627 10.31 16.86 -48.68
N SER A 628 10.10 18.18 -48.62
CA SER A 628 8.99 18.86 -49.26
C SER A 628 8.97 18.49 -50.75
N PRO A 629 7.79 18.30 -51.37
CA PRO A 629 7.72 18.01 -52.79
C PRO A 629 8.31 19.19 -53.56
N LYS A 630 9.26 18.91 -54.46
CA LYS A 630 9.79 19.88 -55.41
C LYS A 630 8.62 20.50 -56.17
N GLN A 631 8.26 21.74 -55.81
CA GLN A 631 7.49 22.60 -56.70
C GLN A 631 8.38 22.89 -57.92
N ASN A 632 7.96 22.38 -59.07
CA ASN A 632 8.48 22.77 -60.37
C ASN A 632 8.15 24.25 -60.60
N LEU A 633 9.06 25.14 -60.20
CA LEU A 633 9.15 26.49 -60.73
C LEU A 633 9.97 26.43 -62.02
N SER A 634 9.27 26.18 -63.12
CA SER A 634 9.79 26.39 -64.47
C SER A 634 10.04 27.88 -64.67
N ILE A 635 11.30 28.29 -64.56
CA ILE A 635 11.75 29.61 -65.01
C ILE A 635 11.64 29.61 -66.54
N GLY A 636 10.67 30.36 -67.06
CA GLY A 636 10.56 30.70 -68.46
C GLY A 636 11.79 31.52 -68.88
N GLY A 637 12.68 30.88 -69.64
CA GLY A 637 13.70 31.56 -70.41
C GLY A 637 13.09 32.03 -71.72
N GLU A 638 12.80 33.33 -71.81
CA GLU A 638 12.68 34.03 -73.09
C GLU A 638 13.96 33.80 -73.91
N LYS A 639 13.83 33.09 -75.03
CA LYS A 639 14.73 33.22 -76.17
C LYS A 639 13.90 33.53 -77.40
N ARG A 640 14.02 34.79 -77.84
CA ARG A 640 13.69 35.29 -79.18
C ARG A 640 14.18 34.31 -80.25
N ARG A 641 13.33 34.01 -81.24
CA ARG A 641 13.52 34.34 -82.67
C ARG A 641 12.45 33.67 -83.55
N ASN A 642 11.84 34.53 -84.36
CA ASN A 642 11.07 34.34 -85.60
C ASN A 642 9.73 33.61 -85.54
#